data_AF-A0A930K6S0-F1
#
_entry.id   AF-A0A930K6S0-F1
#
_cell.length_a   1.000
_cell.length_b   1.000
_cell.length_c   1.000
_cell.angle_alpha   90.00
_cell.angle_beta   90.00
_cell.angle_gamma   90.00
#
_symmetry.space_group_name_H-M   'P 1'
#
loop_
_entity.id
_entity.type
_entity.pdbx_description
1 polymer ?
#
loop_
_entity_poly.entity_id
_entity_poly.type
_entity_poly.pdbx_seq_one_letter_code
_entity_poly.pdbx_strand_id
1 'polypeptide(L)'
;MKSNSHISYLLTDHLSLSSYQEGEDVTLDDIERRLMIIAREHNHVIPHHYLRLVSNSSFRGIEKKSQVFTQALPQLAEDFLERRNNRIYVRIEKFNAWQEQIAYIPPMLLISAYIFKNVISSITDITSDSFYNQYIAPNLGNTSLIPPYISQLEELKKENNGFNDLHIHLNGTMETDSVWLDILHYPERVIHNMEESAKGNKLAKEQYEQFDNWTKPDKLKHLILQAVKLRETLFSKISKIVPVNEAFTRQAESSLYISVLHYLSMYPDNKKVSSSFHYYLLILGLVNQALVQQPECFGFEQFQHYTSNGLREYSEQEYEQRFLQLAGNQLDNIKIIEGRFSPKDKEYKNNYLIDKIRRGWLLLNNRQGCNKSDIRLIAHFIKRADKQKKDIRFKELRLKNKKICEALISLRNSGSKNGKAIVGIDAAASEFDTPPEVFAPVFKKLREKGFQHFTYHAGEDFYHLLGGLRAIYEAITFLDLQRGDRIGHATAAGVAPETWAHNIGCEVVIPIGAYMDDLLFVYNLISNNECKALDSLMPRLYMRITELSREIYPNDDFQVYDLIYAWKRRQEDILELADSGELNNIKALRRYHQKEYVEKYKKEIKVKIFEILDEKALREVQLAILKIMHHKEIAIETLPTSNIFIGYHNSFNTYHLVNWIRWEKEGKPIPPIVLGTDDAGIFATNIYNEYCHIYTLLVYEYDFCINEAFEIIRKINRNANFYTFNNDSLYAANK
;
A
#
# COMPACT_ATOMS: atom_id res chain seq x y z
N MET A 1 20.73 -12.36 6.43
CA MET A 1 19.99 -13.20 5.46
C MET A 1 18.52 -13.06 5.81
N LYS A 2 17.67 -12.68 4.84
CA LYS A 2 16.21 -12.62 5.02
C LYS A 2 15.71 -14.06 5.22
N SER A 3 15.03 -14.32 6.33
CA SER A 3 14.56 -15.62 6.86
C SER A 3 15.53 -16.82 6.78
N ASN A 4 15.92 -17.36 7.94
CA ASN A 4 16.86 -18.47 8.04
C ASN A 4 16.24 -19.85 7.77
N SER A 5 14.95 -19.97 7.49
CA SER A 5 14.27 -21.26 7.32
C SER A 5 13.58 -21.36 5.97
N HIS A 6 13.84 -22.44 5.23
CA HIS A 6 13.15 -22.70 3.95
C HIS A 6 11.65 -22.96 4.13
N ILE A 7 11.19 -23.28 5.35
CA ILE A 7 9.77 -23.44 5.68
C ILE A 7 8.97 -22.15 5.43
N SER A 8 9.64 -21.00 5.37
CA SER A 8 9.05 -19.70 5.02
C SER A 8 8.31 -19.71 3.67
N TYR A 9 8.72 -20.60 2.77
CA TYR A 9 8.18 -20.75 1.41
C TYR A 9 7.20 -21.93 1.29
N LEU A 10 6.78 -22.54 2.41
CA LEU A 10 5.96 -23.77 2.40
C LEU A 10 4.67 -23.62 1.56
N LEU A 11 4.06 -22.45 1.59
CA LEU A 11 2.79 -22.18 0.89
C LEU A 11 2.98 -21.70 -0.55
N THR A 12 4.20 -21.44 -0.99
CA THR A 12 4.52 -20.96 -2.34
C THR A 12 5.13 -22.06 -3.23
N ASP A 13 5.02 -23.34 -2.82
CA ASP A 13 5.49 -24.49 -3.60
C ASP A 13 4.51 -24.87 -4.72
N HIS A 14 4.58 -24.13 -5.82
CA HIS A 14 3.76 -24.31 -7.02
C HIS A 14 3.98 -25.67 -7.70
N LEU A 15 5.16 -26.28 -7.55
CA LEU A 15 5.43 -27.61 -8.07
C LEU A 15 4.60 -28.65 -7.30
N SER A 16 4.55 -28.55 -5.97
CA SER A 16 3.71 -29.44 -5.15
C SER A 16 2.23 -29.25 -5.41
N LEU A 17 1.80 -28.01 -5.66
CA LEU A 17 0.42 -27.74 -6.06
C LEU A 17 0.08 -28.43 -7.39
N SER A 18 0.99 -28.34 -8.37
CA SER A 18 0.84 -28.98 -9.68
C SER A 18 0.78 -30.51 -9.58
N SER A 19 1.67 -31.13 -8.81
CA SER A 19 1.63 -32.59 -8.55
C SER A 19 0.27 -33.02 -7.99
N TYR A 20 -0.32 -32.26 -7.05
CA TYR A 20 -1.66 -32.57 -6.55
C TYR A 20 -2.77 -32.41 -7.60
N GLN A 21 -2.68 -31.46 -8.53
CA GLN A 21 -3.64 -31.34 -9.64
C GLN A 21 -3.60 -32.54 -10.58
N GLU A 22 -2.41 -33.11 -10.77
CA GLU A 22 -2.18 -34.28 -11.62
C GLU A 22 -2.54 -35.59 -10.90
N GLY A 23 -2.96 -35.51 -9.62
CA GLY A 23 -3.33 -36.66 -8.81
C GLY A 23 -2.13 -37.41 -8.21
N GLU A 24 -0.94 -36.82 -8.25
CA GLU A 24 0.29 -37.37 -7.67
C GLU A 24 0.34 -37.12 -6.15
N ASP A 25 1.12 -37.94 -5.43
CA ASP A 25 1.45 -37.67 -4.02
C ASP A 25 2.74 -36.86 -3.93
N VAL A 26 2.77 -35.93 -2.96
CA VAL A 26 3.96 -35.12 -2.67
C VAL A 26 4.66 -35.71 -1.45
N THR A 27 5.91 -36.14 -1.61
CA THR A 27 6.71 -36.74 -0.54
C THR A 27 7.38 -35.68 0.36
N LEU A 28 7.97 -36.10 1.48
CA LEU A 28 8.78 -35.19 2.31
C LEU A 28 10.01 -34.69 1.54
N ASP A 29 10.70 -35.59 0.83
CA ASP A 29 11.87 -35.26 0.00
C ASP A 29 11.53 -34.27 -1.10
N ASP A 30 10.32 -34.36 -1.68
CA ASP A 30 9.83 -33.37 -2.63
C ASP A 30 9.71 -31.99 -2.00
N ILE A 31 9.07 -31.89 -0.82
CA ILE A 31 8.93 -30.61 -0.10
C ILE A 31 10.31 -30.04 0.19
N GLU A 32 11.20 -30.80 0.82
CA GLU A 32 12.54 -30.32 1.17
C GLU A 32 13.30 -29.79 -0.06
N ARG A 33 13.34 -30.58 -1.13
CA ARG A 33 14.03 -30.22 -2.37
C ARG A 33 13.41 -28.98 -3.03
N ARG A 34 12.08 -28.89 -3.08
CA ARG A 34 11.36 -27.79 -3.75
C ARG A 34 11.48 -26.48 -2.97
N LEU A 35 11.38 -26.50 -1.64
CA LEU A 35 11.58 -25.29 -0.83
C LEU A 35 13.01 -24.74 -0.94
N MET A 36 14.01 -25.60 -1.08
CA MET A 36 15.38 -25.16 -1.39
C MET A 36 15.50 -24.52 -2.78
N ILE A 37 14.77 -25.02 -3.79
CA ILE A 37 14.73 -24.42 -5.14
C ILE A 37 14.09 -23.03 -5.07
N ILE A 38 12.98 -22.88 -4.36
CA ILE A 38 12.34 -21.57 -4.17
C ILE A 38 13.30 -20.62 -3.45
N ALA A 39 13.93 -21.05 -2.36
CA ALA A 39 14.92 -20.24 -1.65
C ALA A 39 16.10 -19.78 -2.54
N ARG A 40 16.47 -20.59 -3.54
CA ARG A 40 17.48 -20.24 -4.56
C ARG A 40 16.99 -19.13 -5.49
N GLU A 41 15.72 -19.14 -5.87
CA GLU A 41 15.10 -18.11 -6.72
C GLU A 41 15.12 -16.74 -6.02
N HIS A 42 14.78 -16.71 -4.73
CA HIS A 42 14.87 -15.48 -3.92
C HIS A 42 16.31 -15.01 -3.67
N ASN A 43 17.30 -15.91 -3.71
CA ASN A 43 18.69 -15.60 -3.34
C ASN A 43 19.72 -16.14 -4.35
N HIS A 44 19.66 -15.67 -5.59
CA HIS A 44 20.51 -16.16 -6.70
C HIS A 44 22.02 -15.98 -6.47
N VAL A 45 22.42 -15.01 -5.64
CA VAL A 45 23.83 -14.71 -5.31
C VAL A 45 24.43 -15.60 -4.22
N ILE A 46 23.62 -16.33 -3.45
CA ILE A 46 24.11 -17.16 -2.33
C ILE A 46 24.63 -18.50 -2.88
N PRO A 47 25.86 -18.96 -2.57
CA PRO A 47 26.36 -20.25 -3.02
C PRO A 47 25.46 -21.43 -2.60
N HIS A 48 25.28 -22.42 -3.48
CA HIS A 48 24.31 -23.51 -3.29
C HIS A 48 24.54 -24.36 -2.03
N HIS A 49 25.79 -24.50 -1.55
CA HIS A 49 26.08 -25.25 -0.33
C HIS A 49 25.49 -24.59 0.94
N TYR A 50 25.38 -23.25 0.98
CA TYR A 50 24.70 -22.56 2.08
C TYR A 50 23.21 -22.89 2.10
N LEU A 51 22.56 -22.88 0.92
CA LEU A 51 21.15 -23.27 0.81
C LEU A 51 20.93 -24.71 1.30
N ARG A 52 21.81 -25.65 0.97
CA ARG A 52 21.74 -27.02 1.50
C ARG A 52 21.86 -27.08 3.02
N LEU A 53 22.78 -26.31 3.61
CA LEU A 53 22.93 -26.24 5.07
C LEU A 53 21.67 -25.68 5.75
N VAL A 54 21.07 -24.65 5.15
CA VAL A 54 19.80 -24.08 5.62
C VAL A 54 18.66 -25.11 5.49
N SER A 55 18.59 -25.86 4.39
CA SER A 55 17.63 -26.95 4.20
C SER A 55 17.77 -28.01 5.32
N ASN A 56 18.98 -28.53 5.51
CA ASN A 56 19.27 -29.51 6.56
C ASN A 56 18.92 -28.99 7.96
N SER A 57 19.07 -27.69 8.20
CA SER A 57 18.67 -27.07 9.46
C SER A 57 17.15 -26.93 9.58
N SER A 58 16.46 -26.56 8.49
CA SER A 58 15.01 -26.35 8.43
C SER A 58 14.22 -27.64 8.63
N PHE A 59 14.76 -28.77 8.16
CA PHE A 59 14.14 -30.10 8.23
C PHE A 59 14.78 -31.00 9.31
N ARG A 60 15.57 -30.44 10.23
CA ARG A 60 16.23 -31.22 11.27
C ARG A 60 15.20 -31.93 12.16
N GLY A 61 15.27 -33.27 12.23
CA GLY A 61 14.37 -34.08 13.04
C GLY A 61 13.00 -34.34 12.39
N ILE A 62 12.81 -33.95 11.12
CA ILE A 62 11.60 -34.20 10.34
C ILE A 62 11.81 -35.48 9.53
N GLU A 63 11.06 -36.53 9.86
CA GLU A 63 11.11 -37.83 9.18
C GLU A 63 9.83 -38.12 8.39
N LYS A 64 8.73 -37.42 8.73
CA LYS A 64 7.41 -37.61 8.14
C LYS A 64 6.85 -36.28 7.65
N LYS A 65 6.09 -36.31 6.56
CA LYS A 65 5.39 -35.12 6.02
C LYS A 65 4.52 -34.40 7.04
N SER A 66 3.85 -35.12 7.94
CA SER A 66 3.06 -34.55 9.05
C SER A 66 3.89 -33.69 10.02
N GLN A 67 5.19 -33.99 10.17
CA GLN A 67 6.10 -33.24 11.05
C GLN A 67 6.52 -31.90 10.43
N VAL A 68 6.42 -31.73 9.12
CA VAL A 68 6.56 -30.40 8.49
C VAL A 68 5.55 -29.43 9.10
N PHE A 69 4.29 -29.86 9.26
CA PHE A 69 3.23 -29.03 9.83
C PHE A 69 3.26 -28.97 11.36
N THR A 70 3.64 -30.06 12.02
CA THR A 70 3.54 -30.17 13.50
C THR A 70 4.82 -29.85 14.25
N GLN A 71 5.95 -29.68 13.55
CA GLN A 71 7.23 -29.29 14.13
C GLN A 71 7.84 -28.11 13.38
N ALA A 72 8.05 -28.21 12.07
CA ALA A 72 8.79 -27.21 11.31
C ALA A 72 8.03 -25.87 11.19
N LEU A 73 6.72 -25.91 10.89
CA LEU A 73 5.87 -24.72 10.83
C LEU A 73 5.71 -24.02 12.21
N PRO A 74 5.47 -24.74 13.33
CA PRO A 74 5.51 -24.13 14.65
C PRO A 74 6.87 -23.55 15.02
N GLN A 75 7.98 -24.20 14.64
CA GLN A 75 9.32 -23.66 14.86
C GLN A 75 9.51 -22.32 14.14
N LEU A 76 9.07 -22.22 12.88
CA LEU A 76 9.05 -20.95 12.15
C LEU A 76 8.19 -19.91 12.88
N ALA A 77 7.03 -20.30 13.41
CA ALA A 77 6.18 -19.38 14.16
C ALA A 77 6.86 -18.91 15.47
N GLU A 78 7.58 -19.77 16.19
CA GLU A 78 8.32 -19.42 17.41
C GLU A 78 9.50 -18.46 17.17
N ASP A 79 10.09 -18.50 15.96
CA ASP A 79 11.14 -17.57 15.54
C ASP A 79 10.63 -16.13 15.45
N PHE A 80 9.34 -15.94 15.16
CA PHE A 80 8.70 -14.63 15.02
C PHE A 80 7.83 -14.24 16.20
N LEU A 81 7.21 -15.18 16.89
CA LEU A 81 6.15 -14.91 17.86
C LEU A 81 6.61 -15.17 19.30
N GLU A 82 6.07 -14.37 20.21
CA GLU A 82 6.22 -14.55 21.64
C GLU A 82 4.87 -14.40 22.35
N ARG A 83 4.74 -15.10 23.48
CA ARG A 83 3.54 -15.03 24.32
C ARG A 83 3.79 -14.15 25.54
N ARG A 84 2.87 -13.24 25.81
CA ARG A 84 2.78 -12.50 27.08
C ARG A 84 1.39 -12.70 27.65
N ASN A 85 1.30 -13.45 28.75
CA ASN A 85 0.04 -13.91 29.33
C ASN A 85 -0.81 -14.69 28.31
N ASN A 86 -2.00 -14.17 27.98
CA ASN A 86 -2.94 -14.77 27.04
C ASN A 86 -2.90 -14.11 25.64
N ARG A 87 -1.93 -13.21 25.40
CA ARG A 87 -1.73 -12.51 24.13
C ARG A 87 -0.47 -13.00 23.44
N ILE A 88 -0.53 -13.03 22.11
CA ILE A 88 0.59 -13.34 21.23
C ILE A 88 1.00 -12.05 20.55
N TYR A 89 2.31 -11.80 20.54
CA TYR A 89 2.93 -10.64 19.93
C TYR A 89 4.01 -11.12 18.97
N VAL A 90 4.33 -10.28 18.00
CA VAL A 90 5.55 -10.46 17.21
C VAL A 90 6.74 -10.05 18.08
N ARG A 91 7.84 -10.78 18.00
CA ARG A 91 9.12 -10.38 18.57
C ARG A 91 9.54 -9.07 17.93
N ILE A 92 9.82 -8.08 18.76
CA ILE A 92 10.03 -6.70 18.32
C ILE A 92 11.18 -6.55 17.32
N GLU A 93 12.28 -7.28 17.54
CA GLU A 93 13.45 -7.32 16.66
C GLU A 93 13.22 -8.06 15.34
N LYS A 94 12.07 -8.75 15.21
CA LYS A 94 11.67 -9.49 14.01
C LYS A 94 10.51 -8.85 13.26
N PHE A 95 9.97 -7.74 13.73
CA PHE A 95 8.71 -7.21 13.19
C PHE A 95 8.78 -6.81 11.70
N ASN A 96 9.89 -6.21 11.25
CA ASN A 96 10.05 -5.88 9.83
C ASN A 96 10.19 -7.15 8.97
N ALA A 97 10.90 -8.17 9.46
CA ALA A 97 11.00 -9.46 8.77
C ALA A 97 9.67 -10.24 8.80
N TRP A 98 8.86 -10.05 9.85
CA TRP A 98 7.51 -10.60 9.94
C TRP A 98 6.60 -10.01 8.86
N GLN A 99 6.71 -8.71 8.58
CA GLN A 99 5.94 -8.05 7.52
C GLN A 99 6.19 -8.69 6.14
N GLU A 100 7.42 -9.10 5.85
CA GLU A 100 7.74 -9.87 4.64
C GLU A 100 7.21 -11.31 4.75
N GLN A 101 7.38 -11.97 5.90
CA GLN A 101 6.97 -13.36 6.10
C GLN A 101 5.47 -13.59 5.90
N ILE A 102 4.62 -12.64 6.33
CA ILE A 102 3.16 -12.76 6.20
C ILE A 102 2.65 -12.58 4.77
N ALA A 103 3.49 -12.05 3.87
CA ALA A 103 3.20 -12.03 2.43
C ALA A 103 3.29 -13.44 1.81
N TYR A 104 4.09 -14.35 2.37
CA TYR A 104 4.18 -15.73 1.90
C TYR A 104 3.24 -16.69 2.65
N ILE A 105 3.07 -16.50 3.96
CA ILE A 105 2.22 -17.35 4.80
C ILE A 105 1.23 -16.49 5.58
N PRO A 106 -0.10 -16.64 5.37
CA PRO A 106 -1.09 -15.88 6.10
C PRO A 106 -0.92 -16.00 7.64
N PRO A 107 -1.02 -14.87 8.37
CA PRO A 107 -0.66 -14.82 9.78
C PRO A 107 -1.55 -15.70 10.67
N MET A 108 -2.84 -15.91 10.32
CA MET A 108 -3.72 -16.81 11.07
C MET A 108 -3.16 -18.22 11.22
N LEU A 109 -2.49 -18.75 10.17
CA LEU A 109 -1.88 -20.08 10.20
C LEU A 109 -0.68 -20.12 11.14
N LEU A 110 0.20 -19.12 11.10
CA LEU A 110 1.38 -19.05 11.95
C LEU A 110 1.00 -18.88 13.43
N ILE A 111 0.01 -18.04 13.72
CA ILE A 111 -0.52 -17.86 15.08
C ILE A 111 -1.17 -19.17 15.57
N SER A 112 -1.92 -19.86 14.71
CA SER A 112 -2.51 -21.18 15.02
C SER A 112 -1.44 -22.24 15.31
N ALA A 113 -0.38 -22.29 14.52
CA ALA A 113 0.75 -23.20 14.73
C ALA A 113 1.49 -22.90 16.05
N TYR A 114 1.67 -21.62 16.38
CA TYR A 114 2.26 -21.19 17.64
C TYR A 114 1.41 -21.61 18.86
N ILE A 115 0.09 -21.37 18.81
CA ILE A 115 -0.86 -21.79 19.86
C ILE A 115 -0.81 -23.31 20.03
N PHE A 116 -0.86 -24.06 18.92
CA PHE A 116 -0.78 -25.51 18.94
C PHE A 116 0.43 -26.03 19.72
N LYS A 117 1.61 -25.43 19.49
CA LYS A 117 2.85 -25.88 20.11
C LYS A 117 3.04 -25.42 21.56
N ASN A 118 2.61 -24.20 21.89
CA ASN A 118 2.98 -23.53 23.15
C ASN A 118 1.86 -23.46 24.19
N VAL A 119 0.62 -23.72 23.80
CA VAL A 119 -0.56 -23.58 24.68
C VAL A 119 -1.25 -24.91 24.91
N ILE A 120 -1.35 -25.75 23.88
CA ILE A 120 -2.17 -26.95 23.93
C ILE A 120 -1.40 -28.06 24.62
N SER A 121 -1.99 -28.58 25.70
CA SER A 121 -1.47 -29.73 26.44
C SER A 121 -2.26 -31.00 26.13
N SER A 122 -3.56 -30.86 25.85
CA SER A 122 -4.47 -31.97 25.59
C SER A 122 -5.51 -31.59 24.53
N ILE A 123 -6.06 -32.59 23.85
CA ILE A 123 -7.08 -32.37 22.81
C ILE A 123 -8.38 -31.75 23.36
N THR A 124 -8.68 -31.98 24.64
CA THR A 124 -9.84 -31.43 25.35
C THR A 124 -9.71 -29.93 25.61
N ASP A 125 -8.49 -29.38 25.59
CA ASP A 125 -8.27 -27.95 25.76
C ASP A 125 -8.96 -27.17 24.64
N ILE A 126 -8.84 -27.67 23.40
CA ILE A 126 -9.36 -27.03 22.17
C ILE A 126 -10.87 -26.82 22.23
N THR A 127 -11.58 -27.74 22.89
CA THR A 127 -13.05 -27.76 22.96
C THR A 127 -13.62 -26.91 24.09
N SER A 128 -12.75 -26.35 24.94
CA SER A 128 -13.19 -25.60 26.11
C SER A 128 -13.44 -24.12 25.77
N ASP A 129 -14.54 -23.57 26.29
CA ASP A 129 -14.81 -22.13 26.22
C ASP A 129 -13.68 -21.32 26.87
N SER A 130 -13.01 -21.89 27.86
CA SER A 130 -11.85 -21.28 28.51
C SER A 130 -10.70 -21.08 27.52
N PHE A 131 -10.34 -22.10 26.75
CA PHE A 131 -9.29 -21.99 25.73
C PHE A 131 -9.65 -20.98 24.66
N TYR A 132 -10.89 -21.03 24.18
CA TYR A 132 -11.40 -20.09 23.19
C TYR A 132 -11.25 -18.63 23.66
N ASN A 133 -11.76 -18.34 24.86
CA ASN A 133 -11.77 -16.99 25.42
C ASN A 133 -10.37 -16.50 25.84
N GLN A 134 -9.46 -17.42 26.16
CA GLN A 134 -8.10 -17.06 26.56
C GLN A 134 -7.15 -16.91 25.38
N TYR A 135 -7.22 -17.75 24.35
CA TYR A 135 -6.15 -17.84 23.34
C TYR A 135 -6.61 -17.57 21.91
N ILE A 136 -7.87 -17.86 21.55
CA ILE A 136 -8.37 -17.62 20.20
C ILE A 136 -8.96 -16.21 20.08
N ALA A 137 -10.00 -15.91 20.85
CA ALA A 137 -10.70 -14.63 20.74
C ALA A 137 -9.79 -13.39 20.94
N PRO A 138 -8.81 -13.40 21.86
CA PRO A 138 -7.91 -12.25 22.04
C PRO A 138 -6.90 -12.07 20.88
N ASN A 139 -6.56 -13.11 20.14
CA ASN A 139 -5.48 -13.04 19.14
C ASN A 139 -6.00 -13.06 17.70
N LEU A 140 -7.19 -13.60 17.47
CA LEU A 140 -7.77 -13.87 16.14
C LEU A 140 -9.25 -13.48 16.08
N GLY A 141 -9.66 -12.50 16.89
CA GLY A 141 -11.05 -12.07 17.02
C GLY A 141 -11.53 -11.27 15.81
N ASN A 142 -10.86 -10.15 15.53
CA ASN A 142 -11.18 -9.23 14.45
C ASN A 142 -10.10 -9.18 13.36
N THR A 143 -8.83 -9.39 13.74
CA THR A 143 -7.65 -9.31 12.87
C THR A 143 -6.63 -10.37 13.24
N SER A 144 -5.82 -10.77 12.27
CA SER A 144 -4.63 -11.62 12.46
C SER A 144 -3.33 -10.80 12.43
N LEU A 145 -3.40 -9.50 12.15
CA LEU A 145 -2.25 -8.60 12.04
C LEU A 145 -1.80 -8.14 13.43
N ILE A 146 -1.24 -9.07 14.20
CA ILE A 146 -0.78 -8.81 15.57
C ILE A 146 0.51 -7.96 15.58
N PRO A 147 0.64 -6.98 16.50
CA PRO A 147 1.82 -6.14 16.61
C PRO A 147 2.91 -6.77 17.51
N PRO A 148 4.11 -6.16 17.60
CA PRO A 148 5.01 -6.38 18.71
C PRO A 148 4.50 -5.66 19.97
N TYR A 149 4.94 -6.11 21.15
CA TYR A 149 4.63 -5.39 22.40
C TYR A 149 5.66 -4.29 22.66
N ILE A 150 5.22 -3.03 22.61
CA ILE A 150 6.04 -1.85 22.91
C ILE A 150 5.34 -1.01 23.98
N SER A 151 5.85 -1.06 25.21
CA SER A 151 5.20 -0.43 26.39
C SER A 151 4.91 1.06 26.18
N GLN A 152 5.85 1.79 25.59
CA GLN A 152 5.72 3.22 25.36
C GLN A 152 4.65 3.53 24.30
N LEU A 153 4.51 2.69 23.25
CA LEU A 153 3.46 2.86 22.25
C LEU A 153 2.08 2.50 22.80
N GLU A 154 1.97 1.47 23.64
CA GLU A 154 0.70 1.14 24.32
C GLU A 154 0.25 2.29 25.24
N GLU A 155 1.19 2.91 25.97
CA GLU A 155 0.91 4.09 26.79
C GLU A 155 0.47 5.28 25.91
N LEU A 156 1.19 5.58 24.83
CA LEU A 156 0.82 6.65 23.90
C LEU A 156 -0.55 6.42 23.27
N LYS A 157 -0.84 5.19 22.83
CA LYS A 157 -2.15 4.81 22.28
C LYS A 157 -3.25 5.07 23.30
N LYS A 158 -3.04 4.66 24.56
CA LYS A 158 -4.00 4.86 25.64
C LYS A 158 -4.22 6.35 25.96
N GLU A 159 -3.16 7.14 26.03
CA GLU A 159 -3.23 8.59 26.27
C GLU A 159 -4.00 9.33 25.16
N ASN A 160 -3.93 8.83 23.94
CA ASN A 160 -4.55 9.45 22.77
C ASN A 160 -5.93 8.87 22.41
N ASN A 161 -6.37 7.79 23.06
CA ASN A 161 -7.53 6.99 22.68
C ASN A 161 -7.43 6.44 21.24
N GLY A 162 -6.28 5.86 20.91
CA GLY A 162 -5.94 5.36 19.56
C GLY A 162 -5.11 6.35 18.75
N PHE A 163 -4.79 5.96 17.51
CA PHE A 163 -4.01 6.76 16.56
C PHE A 163 -4.86 7.32 15.43
N ASN A 164 -4.38 8.41 14.82
CA ASN A 164 -4.98 8.95 13.61
C ASN A 164 -4.34 8.29 12.39
N ASP A 165 -5.18 7.71 11.54
CA ASP A 165 -4.80 7.25 10.21
C ASP A 165 -5.23 8.31 9.19
N LEU A 166 -4.25 9.13 8.80
CA LEU A 166 -4.49 10.27 7.91
C LEU A 166 -4.40 9.89 6.43
N HIS A 167 -4.07 8.63 6.14
CA HIS A 167 -4.00 8.15 4.77
C HIS A 167 -4.43 6.70 4.65
N ILE A 168 -5.72 6.47 4.34
CA ILE A 168 -6.22 5.12 4.06
C ILE A 168 -7.19 5.10 2.88
N HIS A 169 -6.94 4.19 1.95
CA HIS A 169 -7.85 3.89 0.86
C HIS A 169 -8.95 2.96 1.37
N LEU A 170 -10.22 3.31 1.16
CA LEU A 170 -11.35 2.46 1.53
C LEU A 170 -11.66 1.37 0.48
N ASN A 171 -10.73 1.02 -0.39
CA ASN A 171 -10.71 -0.27 -1.07
C ASN A 171 -9.38 -0.94 -0.70
N GLY A 172 -9.23 -2.25 -0.93
CA GLY A 172 -7.98 -2.94 -0.62
C GLY A 172 -7.67 -3.02 0.89
N THR A 173 -8.65 -2.85 1.76
CA THR A 173 -8.46 -2.91 3.22
C THR A 173 -8.68 -4.31 3.78
N MET A 174 -9.53 -5.15 3.18
CA MET A 174 -9.89 -6.44 3.79
C MET A 174 -8.68 -7.37 3.83
N GLU A 175 -8.40 -7.96 4.99
CA GLU A 175 -7.29 -8.90 5.17
C GLU A 175 -7.52 -10.24 4.45
N THR A 176 -6.44 -10.86 3.97
CA THR A 176 -6.48 -12.16 3.27
C THR A 176 -7.23 -13.24 4.06
N ASP A 177 -7.00 -13.35 5.37
CA ASP A 177 -7.67 -14.36 6.20
C ASP A 177 -9.20 -14.23 6.15
N SER A 178 -9.73 -13.00 6.11
CA SER A 178 -11.18 -12.79 5.92
C SER A 178 -11.63 -13.11 4.50
N VAL A 179 -10.88 -12.65 3.49
CA VAL A 179 -11.21 -12.90 2.08
C VAL A 179 -11.22 -14.39 1.77
N TRP A 180 -10.29 -15.15 2.35
CA TRP A 180 -10.22 -16.60 2.19
C TRP A 180 -11.46 -17.31 2.75
N LEU A 181 -11.96 -16.86 3.90
CA LEU A 181 -13.19 -17.42 4.48
C LEU A 181 -14.41 -17.14 3.60
N ASP A 182 -14.50 -15.95 3.02
CA ASP A 182 -15.55 -15.61 2.06
C ASP A 182 -15.44 -16.42 0.76
N ILE A 183 -14.22 -16.66 0.27
CA ILE A 183 -13.95 -17.56 -0.88
C ILE A 183 -14.48 -18.96 -0.59
N LEU A 184 -14.21 -19.49 0.59
CA LEU A 184 -14.65 -20.84 0.96
C LEU A 184 -16.17 -20.92 1.20
N HIS A 185 -16.79 -19.88 1.74
CA HIS A 185 -18.21 -19.86 2.07
C HIS A 185 -19.09 -19.52 0.86
N TYR A 186 -18.66 -18.58 0.02
CA TYR A 186 -19.39 -18.05 -1.13
C TYR A 186 -18.58 -18.13 -2.43
N PRO A 187 -18.04 -19.31 -2.81
CA PRO A 187 -17.09 -19.44 -3.91
C PRO A 187 -17.65 -18.90 -5.22
N GLU A 188 -18.92 -19.19 -5.56
CA GLU A 188 -19.55 -18.74 -6.80
C GLU A 188 -19.57 -17.22 -6.96
N ARG A 189 -19.75 -16.48 -5.86
CA ARG A 189 -19.79 -15.00 -5.90
C ARG A 189 -18.40 -14.42 -6.12
N VAL A 190 -17.39 -14.98 -5.46
CA VAL A 190 -16.01 -14.52 -5.62
C VAL A 190 -15.47 -14.88 -7.00
N ILE A 191 -15.72 -16.11 -7.46
CA ILE A 191 -15.35 -16.58 -8.80
C ILE A 191 -15.97 -15.68 -9.87
N HIS A 192 -17.24 -15.29 -9.72
CA HIS A 192 -17.89 -14.36 -10.65
C HIS A 192 -17.15 -13.02 -10.74
N ASN A 193 -16.84 -12.39 -9.60
CA ASN A 193 -16.13 -11.11 -9.57
C ASN A 193 -14.71 -11.22 -10.16
N MET A 194 -14.01 -12.32 -9.88
CA MET A 194 -12.71 -12.64 -10.48
C MET A 194 -12.79 -12.76 -12.01
N GLU A 195 -13.74 -13.57 -12.52
CA GLU A 195 -13.92 -13.77 -13.96
C GLU A 195 -14.33 -12.46 -14.66
N GLU A 196 -15.23 -11.67 -14.07
CA GLU A 196 -15.61 -10.35 -14.59
C GLU A 196 -14.44 -9.37 -14.60
N SER A 197 -13.65 -9.32 -13.53
CA SER A 197 -12.48 -8.45 -13.45
C SER A 197 -11.42 -8.82 -14.48
N ALA A 198 -11.27 -10.10 -14.83
CA ALA A 198 -10.35 -10.55 -15.88
C ALA A 198 -10.85 -10.23 -17.31
N LYS A 199 -12.14 -9.91 -17.52
CA LYS A 199 -12.69 -9.60 -18.85
C LYS A 199 -12.23 -8.23 -19.35
N GLY A 200 -11.24 -8.24 -20.24
CA GLY A 200 -10.76 -7.04 -20.92
C GLY A 200 -9.87 -6.13 -20.05
N ASN A 201 -9.52 -6.55 -18.83
CA ASN A 201 -8.54 -5.88 -17.99
C ASN A 201 -7.17 -6.54 -18.15
N LYS A 202 -6.20 -5.80 -18.70
CA LYS A 202 -4.83 -6.31 -18.95
C LYS A 202 -4.10 -6.60 -17.64
N LEU A 203 -4.17 -5.69 -16.67
CA LEU A 203 -3.52 -5.83 -15.36
C LEU A 203 -4.02 -7.06 -14.59
N ALA A 204 -5.33 -7.27 -14.55
CA ALA A 204 -5.89 -8.45 -13.90
C ALA A 204 -5.38 -9.75 -14.54
N LYS A 205 -5.35 -9.81 -15.88
CA LYS A 205 -4.82 -10.97 -16.61
C LYS A 205 -3.34 -11.19 -16.35
N GLU A 206 -2.54 -10.13 -16.37
CA GLU A 206 -1.09 -10.19 -16.10
C GLU A 206 -0.83 -10.76 -14.70
N GLN A 207 -1.57 -10.33 -13.67
CA GLN A 207 -1.40 -10.86 -12.33
C GLN A 207 -1.72 -12.36 -12.25
N TYR A 208 -2.81 -12.78 -12.89
CA TYR A 208 -3.21 -14.19 -12.94
C TYR A 208 -2.25 -15.07 -13.75
N GLU A 209 -1.32 -14.48 -14.50
CA GLU A 209 -0.28 -15.19 -15.24
C GLU A 209 1.10 -15.08 -14.57
N GLN A 210 1.23 -14.25 -13.52
CA GLN A 210 2.50 -13.89 -12.91
C GLN A 210 3.08 -14.97 -12.00
N PHE A 211 2.24 -15.62 -11.19
CA PHE A 211 2.72 -16.53 -10.14
C PHE A 211 2.82 -17.97 -10.62
N ASP A 212 1.77 -18.47 -11.28
CA ASP A 212 1.74 -19.84 -11.76
C ASP A 212 0.70 -20.04 -12.88
N ASN A 213 0.76 -21.16 -13.59
CA ASN A 213 -0.25 -21.50 -14.60
C ASN A 213 -1.65 -21.72 -13.97
N TRP A 214 -1.73 -22.05 -12.69
CA TRP A 214 -2.97 -22.30 -11.95
C TRP A 214 -3.65 -21.04 -11.40
N THR A 215 -3.01 -19.86 -11.45
CA THR A 215 -3.67 -18.59 -11.08
C THR A 215 -4.64 -18.07 -12.13
N LYS A 216 -4.65 -18.63 -13.35
CA LYS A 216 -5.61 -18.26 -14.41
C LYS A 216 -7.05 -18.46 -13.94
N PRO A 217 -8.00 -17.54 -14.22
CA PRO A 217 -9.36 -17.60 -13.67
C PRO A 217 -10.06 -18.96 -13.77
N ASP A 218 -10.02 -19.61 -14.95
CA ASP A 218 -10.65 -20.92 -15.16
C ASP A 218 -10.04 -22.02 -14.28
N LYS A 219 -8.73 -21.96 -14.05
CA LYS A 219 -7.98 -22.92 -13.23
C LYS A 219 -8.07 -22.61 -11.75
N LEU A 220 -7.96 -21.34 -11.38
CA LEU A 220 -8.10 -20.87 -10.00
C LEU A 220 -9.51 -21.16 -9.48
N LYS A 221 -10.53 -21.07 -10.33
CA LYS A 221 -11.89 -21.57 -10.04
C LYS A 221 -11.87 -23.04 -9.62
N HIS A 222 -11.20 -23.90 -10.38
CA HIS A 222 -11.08 -25.31 -10.01
C HIS A 222 -10.36 -25.48 -8.68
N LEU A 223 -9.27 -24.75 -8.44
CA LEU A 223 -8.56 -24.78 -7.16
C LEU A 223 -9.44 -24.33 -5.98
N ILE A 224 -10.21 -23.24 -6.12
CA ILE A 224 -11.13 -22.76 -5.09
C ILE A 224 -12.14 -23.86 -4.73
N LEU A 225 -12.77 -24.48 -5.74
CA LEU A 225 -13.71 -25.58 -5.51
C LEU A 225 -13.05 -26.82 -4.88
N GLN A 226 -11.77 -27.07 -5.19
CA GLN A 226 -11.01 -28.13 -4.51
C GLN A 226 -10.69 -27.76 -3.06
N ALA A 227 -10.35 -26.50 -2.75
CA ALA A 227 -10.11 -26.05 -1.39
C ALA A 227 -11.35 -26.22 -0.51
N VAL A 228 -12.54 -25.93 -1.02
CA VAL A 228 -13.81 -26.19 -0.33
C VAL A 228 -13.95 -27.68 0.02
N LYS A 229 -13.76 -28.58 -0.94
CA LYS A 229 -13.83 -30.04 -0.72
C LYS A 229 -12.77 -30.55 0.25
N LEU A 230 -11.55 -30.02 0.17
CA LEU A 230 -10.46 -30.35 1.09
C LEU A 230 -10.81 -29.92 2.51
N ARG A 231 -11.35 -28.71 2.68
CA ARG A 231 -11.81 -28.21 3.98
C ARG A 231 -12.92 -29.07 4.56
N GLU A 232 -13.95 -29.41 3.77
CA GLU A 232 -15.03 -30.33 4.20
C GLU A 232 -14.48 -31.70 4.62
N THR A 233 -13.53 -32.24 3.87
CA THR A 233 -12.88 -33.53 4.17
C THR A 233 -12.09 -33.47 5.46
N LEU A 234 -11.29 -32.40 5.65
CA LEU A 234 -10.54 -32.17 6.87
C LEU A 234 -11.50 -32.02 8.05
N PHE A 235 -12.50 -31.15 7.93
CA PHE A 235 -13.51 -30.92 8.96
C PHE A 235 -14.21 -32.22 9.36
N SER A 236 -14.75 -33.00 8.41
CA SER A 236 -15.42 -34.28 8.65
C SER A 236 -14.53 -35.32 9.35
N LYS A 237 -13.22 -35.30 9.09
CA LYS A 237 -12.27 -36.21 9.72
C LYS A 237 -11.92 -35.77 11.13
N ILE A 238 -11.71 -34.47 11.33
CA ILE A 238 -11.32 -33.89 12.61
C ILE A 238 -12.50 -33.83 13.59
N SER A 239 -13.70 -33.49 13.12
CA SER A 239 -14.92 -33.35 13.94
C SER A 239 -15.32 -34.63 14.69
N LYS A 240 -14.89 -35.80 14.19
CA LYS A 240 -15.07 -37.10 14.84
C LYS A 240 -14.22 -37.29 16.09
N ILE A 241 -13.23 -36.44 16.30
CA ILE A 241 -12.21 -36.55 17.35
C ILE A 241 -12.24 -35.31 18.23
N VAL A 242 -12.38 -34.14 17.61
CA VAL A 242 -12.47 -32.83 18.27
C VAL A 242 -13.75 -32.17 17.79
N PRO A 243 -14.75 -31.90 18.64
CA PRO A 243 -15.93 -31.13 18.24
C PRO A 243 -15.54 -29.69 17.91
N VAL A 244 -15.19 -29.45 16.64
CA VAL A 244 -14.91 -28.12 16.07
C VAL A 244 -16.20 -27.58 15.46
N ASN A 245 -16.44 -26.27 15.58
CA ASN A 245 -17.59 -25.62 14.96
C ASN A 245 -17.40 -25.45 13.45
N GLU A 246 -18.37 -25.88 12.64
CA GLU A 246 -18.37 -25.67 11.19
C GLU A 246 -18.88 -24.27 10.86
N ALA A 247 -18.00 -23.28 11.00
CA ALA A 247 -18.30 -21.89 10.62
C ALA A 247 -17.16 -21.32 9.77
N PHE A 248 -17.48 -20.28 8.99
CA PHE A 248 -16.53 -19.53 8.16
C PHE A 248 -16.14 -18.23 8.87
N THR A 249 -15.64 -18.36 10.10
CA THR A 249 -15.11 -17.25 10.88
C THR A 249 -13.65 -17.51 11.22
N ARG A 250 -12.88 -16.46 11.50
CA ARG A 250 -11.47 -16.58 11.88
C ARG A 250 -11.28 -17.54 13.05
N GLN A 251 -12.14 -17.43 14.05
CA GLN A 251 -12.02 -18.26 15.25
C GLN A 251 -12.29 -19.74 14.96
N ALA A 252 -13.30 -20.04 14.12
CA ALA A 252 -13.61 -21.41 13.74
C ALA A 252 -12.52 -22.03 12.87
N GLU A 253 -12.00 -21.27 11.89
CA GLU A 253 -10.92 -21.73 11.01
C GLU A 253 -9.60 -21.92 11.76
N SER A 254 -9.26 -21.01 12.68
CA SER A 254 -8.08 -21.16 13.55
C SER A 254 -8.19 -22.40 14.43
N SER A 255 -9.40 -22.67 14.97
CA SER A 255 -9.66 -23.88 15.75
C SER A 255 -9.54 -25.14 14.89
N LEU A 256 -9.96 -25.09 13.62
CA LEU A 256 -9.76 -26.17 12.66
C LEU A 256 -8.27 -26.41 12.38
N TYR A 257 -7.48 -25.38 12.10
CA TYR A 257 -6.03 -25.51 11.90
C TYR A 257 -5.34 -26.15 13.09
N ILE A 258 -5.59 -25.61 14.28
CA ILE A 258 -5.08 -26.14 15.54
C ILE A 258 -5.44 -27.63 15.71
N SER A 259 -6.69 -27.99 15.42
CA SER A 259 -7.17 -29.37 15.56
C SER A 259 -6.55 -30.32 14.53
N VAL A 260 -6.32 -29.85 13.29
CA VAL A 260 -5.61 -30.61 12.25
C VAL A 260 -4.17 -30.85 12.67
N LEU A 261 -3.46 -29.83 13.18
CA LEU A 261 -2.10 -29.97 13.68
C LEU A 261 -2.03 -30.95 14.85
N HIS A 262 -2.95 -30.85 15.81
CA HIS A 262 -3.01 -31.78 16.92
C HIS A 262 -3.29 -33.22 16.46
N TYR A 263 -4.25 -33.41 15.55
CA TYR A 263 -4.52 -34.72 14.97
C TYR A 263 -3.30 -35.31 14.26
N LEU A 264 -2.59 -34.52 13.44
CA LEU A 264 -1.39 -34.98 12.75
C LEU A 264 -0.24 -35.31 13.71
N SER A 265 -0.18 -34.67 14.88
CA SER A 265 0.81 -35.00 15.91
C SER A 265 0.53 -36.35 16.57
N MET A 266 -0.74 -36.72 16.73
CA MET A 266 -1.17 -38.01 17.28
C MET A 266 -1.14 -39.14 16.26
N TYR A 267 -1.36 -38.82 14.98
CA TYR A 267 -1.40 -39.77 13.87
C TYR A 267 -0.41 -39.37 12.77
N PRO A 268 0.90 -39.37 13.05
CA PRO A 268 1.91 -38.83 12.13
C PRO A 268 2.01 -39.61 10.81
N ASP A 269 1.56 -40.87 10.77
CA ASP A 269 1.53 -41.70 9.56
C ASP A 269 0.27 -41.52 8.69
N ASN A 270 -0.64 -40.62 9.09
CA ASN A 270 -1.87 -40.39 8.33
C ASN A 270 -1.61 -39.57 7.06
N LYS A 271 -1.20 -40.27 6.00
CA LYS A 271 -0.90 -39.67 4.69
C LYS A 271 -2.07 -38.87 4.14
N LYS A 272 -3.30 -39.39 4.23
CA LYS A 272 -4.49 -38.73 3.69
C LYS A 272 -4.70 -37.33 4.27
N VAL A 273 -4.71 -37.20 5.61
CA VAL A 273 -4.89 -35.88 6.25
C VAL A 273 -3.70 -34.97 5.98
N SER A 274 -2.47 -35.49 6.04
CA SER A 274 -1.28 -34.66 5.76
C SER A 274 -1.24 -34.14 4.33
N SER A 275 -1.60 -34.95 3.33
CA SER A 275 -1.68 -34.52 1.92
C SER A 275 -2.84 -33.56 1.69
N SER A 276 -4.02 -33.84 2.26
CA SER A 276 -5.18 -32.93 2.12
C SER A 276 -4.90 -31.56 2.76
N PHE A 277 -4.24 -31.53 3.93
CA PHE A 277 -3.88 -30.28 4.57
C PHE A 277 -2.79 -29.54 3.80
N HIS A 278 -1.75 -30.22 3.34
CA HIS A 278 -0.72 -29.62 2.49
C HIS A 278 -1.32 -28.96 1.24
N TYR A 279 -2.17 -29.70 0.53
CA TYR A 279 -2.81 -29.21 -0.68
C TYR A 279 -3.74 -28.02 -0.41
N TYR A 280 -4.52 -28.08 0.68
CA TYR A 280 -5.35 -26.95 1.12
C TYR A 280 -4.51 -25.69 1.38
N LEU A 281 -3.37 -25.85 2.08
CA LEU A 281 -2.46 -24.73 2.37
C LEU A 281 -1.80 -24.16 1.12
N LEU A 282 -1.44 -24.97 0.14
CA LEU A 282 -0.87 -24.50 -1.13
C LEU A 282 -1.88 -23.66 -1.94
N ILE A 283 -3.16 -24.02 -1.93
CA ILE A 283 -4.20 -23.20 -2.57
C ILE A 283 -4.38 -21.88 -1.82
N LEU A 284 -4.39 -21.91 -0.48
CA LEU A 284 -4.41 -20.70 0.35
C LEU A 284 -3.21 -19.80 0.06
N GLY A 285 -2.01 -20.38 -0.06
CA GLY A 285 -0.78 -19.66 -0.41
C GLY A 285 -0.88 -18.93 -1.74
N LEU A 286 -1.37 -19.63 -2.77
CA LEU A 286 -1.60 -19.04 -4.09
C LEU A 286 -2.56 -17.85 -4.06
N VAL A 287 -3.66 -17.98 -3.29
CA VAL A 287 -4.63 -16.88 -3.11
C VAL A 287 -4.01 -15.74 -2.29
N ASN A 288 -3.19 -16.03 -1.29
CA ASN A 288 -2.47 -15.01 -0.53
C ASN A 288 -1.51 -14.21 -1.42
N GLN A 289 -0.77 -14.86 -2.32
CA GLN A 289 0.11 -14.19 -3.28
C GLN A 289 -0.65 -13.29 -4.26
N ALA A 290 -1.89 -13.63 -4.62
CA ALA A 290 -2.74 -12.77 -5.45
C ALA A 290 -3.35 -11.58 -4.67
N LEU A 291 -3.45 -11.69 -3.35
CA LEU A 291 -4.10 -10.71 -2.49
C LEU A 291 -3.09 -9.73 -1.87
N VAL A 292 -2.03 -10.22 -1.24
CA VAL A 292 -1.03 -9.44 -0.49
C VAL A 292 0.15 -9.10 -1.39
N GLN A 293 0.58 -7.84 -1.37
CA GLN A 293 1.76 -7.38 -2.11
C GLN A 293 2.98 -8.24 -1.75
N GLN A 294 3.51 -8.96 -2.74
CA GLN A 294 4.71 -9.78 -2.56
C GLN A 294 5.97 -8.93 -2.51
N PRO A 295 6.98 -9.24 -1.66
CA PRO A 295 8.20 -8.46 -1.54
C PRO A 295 9.02 -8.34 -2.84
N GLU A 296 8.92 -9.31 -3.75
CA GLU A 296 9.59 -9.30 -5.05
C GLU A 296 8.81 -8.53 -6.13
N CYS A 297 7.55 -8.23 -5.86
CA CYS A 297 6.67 -7.49 -6.76
C CYS A 297 6.84 -6.00 -6.49
N PHE A 298 7.71 -5.34 -7.25
CA PHE A 298 8.12 -3.97 -7.00
C PHE A 298 7.53 -2.95 -7.98
N GLY A 299 7.18 -1.75 -7.49
CA GLY A 299 6.73 -0.61 -8.31
C GLY A 299 5.21 -0.41 -8.33
N PHE A 300 4.79 0.82 -8.68
CA PHE A 300 3.37 1.19 -8.64
C PHE A 300 2.52 0.40 -9.64
N GLU A 301 3.00 0.22 -10.88
CA GLU A 301 2.29 -0.59 -11.89
C GLU A 301 2.08 -2.02 -11.38
N GLN A 302 3.09 -2.60 -10.72
CA GLN A 302 2.98 -3.91 -10.09
C GLN A 302 1.94 -3.92 -8.96
N PHE A 303 1.88 -2.89 -8.12
CA PHE A 303 0.83 -2.73 -7.11
C PHE A 303 -0.58 -2.66 -7.70
N GLN A 304 -0.77 -2.00 -8.86
CA GLN A 304 -2.09 -1.86 -9.48
C GLN A 304 -2.76 -3.21 -9.82
N HIS A 305 -1.97 -4.27 -10.00
CA HIS A 305 -2.45 -5.63 -10.22
C HIS A 305 -3.35 -6.11 -9.08
N TYR A 306 -2.91 -5.92 -7.82
CA TYR A 306 -3.64 -6.32 -6.61
C TYR A 306 -4.97 -5.59 -6.44
N THR A 307 -5.05 -4.34 -6.91
CA THR A 307 -6.30 -3.56 -6.90
C THR A 307 -7.28 -3.97 -8.00
N SER A 308 -6.83 -4.77 -8.99
CA SER A 308 -7.55 -5.02 -10.24
C SER A 308 -8.09 -6.44 -10.41
N ASN A 309 -7.73 -7.38 -9.54
CA ASN A 309 -8.01 -8.80 -9.76
C ASN A 309 -9.43 -9.25 -9.40
N GLY A 310 -10.15 -8.50 -8.57
CA GLY A 310 -11.54 -8.80 -8.21
C GLY A 310 -11.75 -9.83 -7.09
N LEU A 311 -10.69 -10.46 -6.57
CA LEU A 311 -10.80 -11.45 -5.48
C LEU A 311 -11.36 -10.85 -4.18
N ARG A 312 -11.06 -9.57 -3.90
CA ARG A 312 -11.55 -8.86 -2.70
C ARG A 312 -12.94 -8.25 -2.87
N GLU A 313 -13.46 -8.16 -4.10
CA GLU A 313 -14.63 -7.32 -4.39
C GLU A 313 -15.88 -7.75 -3.63
N TYR A 314 -16.07 -9.06 -3.41
CA TYR A 314 -17.20 -9.57 -2.63
C TYR A 314 -17.05 -9.21 -1.14
N SER A 315 -15.89 -9.46 -0.55
CA SER A 315 -15.60 -9.19 0.86
C SER A 315 -15.65 -7.70 1.19
N GLU A 316 -15.37 -6.81 0.23
CA GLU A 316 -15.28 -5.38 0.47
C GLU A 316 -16.58 -4.58 0.28
N GLN A 317 -17.68 -5.26 -0.07
CA GLN A 317 -19.00 -4.62 -0.31
C GLN A 317 -19.59 -3.93 0.94
N GLU A 318 -19.25 -4.45 2.11
CA GLU A 318 -19.70 -3.98 3.42
C GLU A 318 -18.51 -3.55 4.29
N TYR A 319 -18.73 -2.57 5.17
CA TYR A 319 -17.66 -1.86 5.86
C TYR A 319 -17.41 -2.28 7.31
N GLU A 320 -18.35 -2.97 7.97
CA GLU A 320 -18.23 -3.30 9.40
C GLU A 320 -16.95 -4.11 9.70
N GLN A 321 -16.78 -5.26 9.03
CA GLN A 321 -15.64 -6.14 9.28
C GLN A 321 -14.31 -5.44 8.97
N ARG A 322 -14.31 -4.58 7.93
CA ARG A 322 -13.16 -3.80 7.49
C ARG A 322 -12.71 -2.80 8.54
N PHE A 323 -13.64 -2.20 9.27
CA PHE A 323 -13.31 -1.28 10.37
C PHE A 323 -12.96 -2.02 11.67
N LEU A 324 -13.60 -3.16 11.95
CA LEU A 324 -13.27 -4.00 13.12
C LEU A 324 -11.83 -4.51 13.07
N GLN A 325 -11.36 -4.97 11.90
CA GLN A 325 -9.99 -5.43 11.75
C GLN A 325 -8.97 -4.27 11.93
N LEU A 326 -9.25 -3.08 11.36
CA LEU A 326 -8.35 -1.93 11.45
C LEU A 326 -8.25 -1.41 12.90
N ALA A 327 -9.34 -1.53 13.67
CA ALA A 327 -9.38 -1.18 15.09
C ALA A 327 -8.60 -2.16 15.99
N GLY A 328 -8.19 -3.32 15.45
CA GLY A 328 -7.46 -4.35 16.19
C GLY A 328 -8.34 -5.27 17.03
N ASN A 329 -7.74 -6.29 17.63
CA ASN A 329 -8.48 -7.24 18.48
C ASN A 329 -9.02 -6.62 19.78
N GLN A 330 -8.43 -5.50 20.21
CA GLN A 330 -8.85 -4.70 21.37
C GLN A 330 -9.78 -3.54 20.97
N LEU A 331 -9.98 -3.32 19.67
CA LEU A 331 -10.78 -2.22 19.11
C LEU A 331 -10.30 -0.81 19.56
N ASP A 332 -9.02 -0.65 19.88
CA ASP A 332 -8.45 0.60 20.43
C ASP A 332 -7.32 1.21 19.57
N ASN A 333 -7.03 0.64 18.39
CA ASN A 333 -5.97 1.15 17.52
C ASN A 333 -6.30 2.51 16.89
N ILE A 334 -7.58 2.80 16.67
CA ILE A 334 -8.02 3.96 15.90
C ILE A 334 -8.67 5.00 16.80
N LYS A 335 -8.20 6.24 16.65
CA LYS A 335 -8.88 7.45 17.10
C LYS A 335 -9.69 8.07 15.97
N ILE A 336 -9.02 8.36 14.85
CA ILE A 336 -9.62 8.95 13.65
C ILE A 336 -9.11 8.21 12.40
N ILE A 337 -10.01 7.92 11.45
CA ILE A 337 -9.66 7.51 10.08
C ILE A 337 -10.06 8.60 9.08
N GLU A 338 -9.15 8.94 8.19
CA GLU A 338 -9.43 9.72 6.98
C GLU A 338 -9.55 8.80 5.77
N GLY A 339 -10.75 8.24 5.60
CA GLY A 339 -11.06 7.26 4.57
C GLY A 339 -11.25 7.89 3.19
N ARG A 340 -10.41 7.50 2.23
CA ARG A 340 -10.53 7.91 0.83
C ARG A 340 -11.55 7.05 0.09
N PHE A 341 -12.49 7.71 -0.59
CA PHE A 341 -13.44 7.06 -1.48
C PHE A 341 -13.44 7.73 -2.85
N SER A 342 -13.67 6.94 -3.92
CA SER A 342 -13.76 7.50 -5.27
C SER A 342 -15.16 8.07 -5.55
N PRO A 343 -15.32 9.40 -5.67
CA PRO A 343 -16.61 10.02 -5.88
C PRO A 343 -17.16 9.69 -7.27
N LYS A 344 -18.49 9.65 -7.36
CA LYS A 344 -19.26 9.41 -8.57
C LYS A 344 -19.73 10.73 -9.17
N ASP A 345 -20.11 10.68 -10.44
CA ASP A 345 -20.58 11.82 -11.24
C ASP A 345 -22.03 12.24 -10.95
N LYS A 346 -22.71 11.57 -10.00
CA LYS A 346 -24.08 11.87 -9.59
C LYS A 346 -24.19 11.89 -8.07
N GLU A 347 -24.87 12.92 -7.54
CA GLU A 347 -25.06 13.13 -6.11
C GLU A 347 -25.66 11.92 -5.38
N TYR A 348 -26.75 11.34 -5.89
CA TYR A 348 -27.42 10.21 -5.23
C TYR A 348 -26.53 8.97 -5.07
N LYS A 349 -25.60 8.75 -6.01
CA LYS A 349 -24.64 7.65 -5.94
C LYS A 349 -23.61 7.90 -4.84
N ASN A 350 -23.14 9.14 -4.69
CA ASN A 350 -22.26 9.53 -3.59
C ASN A 350 -22.97 9.39 -2.23
N ASN A 351 -24.22 9.84 -2.13
CA ASN A 351 -25.04 9.67 -0.94
C ASN A 351 -25.16 8.20 -0.52
N TYR A 352 -25.48 7.30 -1.45
CA TYR A 352 -25.59 5.87 -1.18
C TYR A 352 -24.26 5.26 -0.68
N LEU A 353 -23.14 5.59 -1.34
CA LEU A 353 -21.82 5.08 -0.97
C LEU A 353 -21.40 5.57 0.43
N ILE A 354 -21.53 6.87 0.69
CA ILE A 354 -21.15 7.47 1.99
C ILE A 354 -22.04 6.94 3.12
N ASP A 355 -23.33 6.73 2.85
CA ASP A 355 -24.23 6.13 3.84
C ASP A 355 -23.80 4.71 4.23
N LYS A 356 -23.40 3.87 3.25
CA LYS A 356 -22.84 2.54 3.53
C LYS A 356 -21.60 2.60 4.43
N ILE A 357 -20.66 3.50 4.10
CA ILE A 357 -19.43 3.72 4.88
C ILE A 357 -19.79 4.10 6.33
N ARG A 358 -20.66 5.12 6.50
CA ARG A 358 -21.06 5.62 7.81
C ARG A 358 -21.82 4.59 8.64
N ARG A 359 -22.63 3.73 8.01
CA ARG A 359 -23.30 2.61 8.69
C ARG A 359 -22.31 1.58 9.19
N GLY A 360 -21.31 1.20 8.39
CA GLY A 360 -20.23 0.31 8.84
C GLY A 360 -19.48 0.90 10.04
N TRP A 361 -19.17 2.20 10.00
CA TRP A 361 -18.50 2.87 11.12
C TRP A 361 -19.34 2.93 12.39
N LEU A 362 -20.65 3.14 12.25
CA LEU A 362 -21.59 3.10 13.39
C LEU A 362 -21.57 1.73 14.07
N LEU A 363 -21.48 0.64 13.31
CA LEU A 363 -21.40 -0.72 13.84
C LEU A 363 -20.09 -0.95 14.62
N LEU A 364 -18.95 -0.46 14.14
CA LEU A 364 -17.69 -0.43 14.91
C LEU A 364 -17.88 0.32 16.24
N ASN A 365 -18.42 1.54 16.18
CA ASN A 365 -18.62 2.38 17.37
C ASN A 365 -19.55 1.75 18.41
N ASN A 366 -20.53 0.95 17.97
CA ASN A 366 -21.38 0.19 18.89
C ASN A 366 -20.60 -0.90 19.63
N ARG A 367 -19.55 -1.47 19.02
CA ARG A 367 -18.66 -2.45 19.67
C ARG A 367 -17.58 -1.82 20.55
N GLN A 368 -17.10 -0.61 20.21
CA GLN A 368 -16.07 0.12 20.98
C GLN A 368 -16.57 0.67 22.33
N GLY A 369 -17.88 0.79 22.53
CA GLY A 369 -18.45 1.30 23.78
C GLY A 369 -18.08 2.76 24.06
N CYS A 370 -17.25 3.02 25.08
CA CYS A 370 -16.87 4.36 25.54
C CYS A 370 -15.74 5.02 24.74
N ASN A 371 -14.89 4.25 24.07
CA ASN A 371 -13.72 4.74 23.31
C ASN A 371 -14.05 4.87 21.82
N LYS A 372 -15.07 5.69 21.50
CA LYS A 372 -15.55 5.81 20.12
C LYS A 372 -14.53 6.52 19.24
N SER A 373 -14.33 5.95 18.06
CA SER A 373 -13.50 6.53 17.01
C SER A 373 -14.35 7.33 16.01
N ASP A 374 -13.70 8.21 15.25
CA ASP A 374 -14.35 9.06 14.25
C ASP A 374 -13.85 8.79 12.82
N ILE A 375 -14.73 8.95 11.85
CA ILE A 375 -14.40 8.79 10.43
C ILE A 375 -14.65 10.07 9.67
N ARG A 376 -13.69 10.42 8.83
CA ARG A 376 -13.73 11.58 7.95
C ARG A 376 -13.46 11.11 6.54
N LEU A 377 -14.16 11.67 5.58
CA LEU A 377 -14.10 11.19 4.21
C LEU A 377 -13.37 12.17 3.32
N ILE A 378 -12.45 11.62 2.54
CA ILE A 378 -11.67 12.35 1.55
C ILE A 378 -12.16 11.91 0.17
N ALA A 379 -12.67 12.86 -0.63
CA ALA A 379 -13.14 12.57 -1.96
C ALA A 379 -11.96 12.52 -2.93
N HIS A 380 -11.67 11.33 -3.43
CA HIS A 380 -10.46 11.01 -4.17
C HIS A 380 -10.71 10.88 -5.68
N PHE A 381 -10.26 11.86 -6.46
CA PHE A 381 -10.32 11.83 -7.92
C PHE A 381 -9.30 10.81 -8.49
N ILE A 382 -9.66 10.13 -9.57
CA ILE A 382 -8.85 9.05 -10.14
C ILE A 382 -8.08 9.55 -11.36
N LYS A 383 -6.75 9.51 -11.30
CA LYS A 383 -5.81 9.71 -12.42
C LYS A 383 -6.02 8.63 -13.48
N ARG A 384 -5.99 9.03 -14.76
CA ARG A 384 -6.22 8.15 -15.91
C ARG A 384 -5.43 8.62 -17.13
N ALA A 385 -4.78 7.68 -17.81
CA ALA A 385 -4.11 7.93 -19.07
C ALA A 385 -4.97 8.71 -20.09
N ASP A 386 -4.34 9.65 -20.79
CA ASP A 386 -4.98 10.38 -21.88
C ASP A 386 -5.07 9.52 -23.15
N LYS A 387 -6.29 9.34 -23.67
CA LYS A 387 -6.52 8.70 -24.97
C LYS A 387 -6.23 9.63 -26.16
N GLN A 388 -6.04 10.94 -25.90
CA GLN A 388 -5.49 11.93 -26.83
C GLN A 388 -6.18 11.97 -28.22
N LYS A 389 -7.51 11.95 -28.22
CA LYS A 389 -8.31 11.97 -29.45
C LYS A 389 -8.42 13.35 -30.12
N LYS A 390 -8.06 14.44 -29.42
CA LYS A 390 -8.27 15.84 -29.84
C LYS A 390 -7.08 16.71 -29.44
N ASP A 391 -6.98 17.93 -29.98
CA ASP A 391 -5.92 18.91 -29.70
C ASP A 391 -5.99 19.58 -28.31
N ILE A 392 -6.57 18.89 -27.33
CA ILE A 392 -6.53 19.26 -25.91
C ILE A 392 -6.28 18.00 -25.10
N ARG A 393 -5.08 17.91 -24.53
CA ARG A 393 -4.71 16.83 -23.59
C ARG A 393 -5.73 16.71 -22.46
N PHE A 394 -6.07 15.47 -22.12
CA PHE A 394 -6.96 15.10 -21.02
C PHE A 394 -8.38 15.68 -21.11
N LYS A 395 -8.86 16.09 -22.30
CA LYS A 395 -10.18 16.72 -22.45
C LYS A 395 -11.33 15.87 -21.87
N GLU A 396 -11.34 14.56 -22.13
CA GLU A 396 -12.37 13.65 -21.59
C GLU A 396 -12.33 13.59 -20.05
N LEU A 397 -11.13 13.52 -19.46
CA LEU A 397 -10.93 13.47 -18.00
C LEU A 397 -11.31 14.80 -17.34
N ARG A 398 -10.89 15.94 -17.90
CA ARG A 398 -11.28 17.28 -17.41
C ARG A 398 -12.80 17.46 -17.39
N LEU A 399 -13.50 17.05 -18.45
CA LEU A 399 -14.98 17.10 -18.50
C LEU A 399 -15.63 16.18 -17.46
N LYS A 400 -15.08 14.99 -17.25
CA LYS A 400 -15.56 14.07 -16.21
C LYS A 400 -15.35 14.66 -14.81
N ASN A 401 -14.17 15.21 -14.54
CA ASN A 401 -13.85 15.85 -13.26
C ASN A 401 -14.76 17.05 -12.99
N LYS A 402 -15.12 17.84 -14.01
CA LYS A 402 -16.15 18.91 -13.87
C LYS A 402 -17.49 18.35 -13.38
N LYS A 403 -17.98 17.22 -13.91
CA LYS A 403 -19.23 16.59 -13.45
C LYS A 403 -19.15 16.09 -12.01
N ILE A 404 -18.04 15.44 -11.63
CA ILE A 404 -17.80 14.98 -10.26
C ILE A 404 -17.75 16.18 -9.30
N CYS A 405 -17.04 17.25 -9.68
CA CYS A 405 -16.97 18.50 -8.93
C CYS A 405 -18.37 19.06 -8.63
N GLU A 406 -19.25 19.16 -9.63
CA GLU A 406 -20.64 19.61 -9.41
C GLU A 406 -21.42 18.69 -8.47
N ALA A 407 -21.27 17.37 -8.61
CA ALA A 407 -21.95 16.42 -7.74
C ALA A 407 -21.49 16.54 -6.26
N LEU A 408 -20.20 16.80 -6.02
CA LEU A 408 -19.66 17.04 -4.68
C LEU A 408 -20.13 18.37 -4.09
N ILE A 409 -20.15 19.44 -4.90
CA ILE A 409 -20.67 20.75 -4.49
C ILE A 409 -22.15 20.64 -4.12
N SER A 410 -22.96 19.98 -4.96
CA SER A 410 -24.39 19.75 -4.70
C SER A 410 -24.59 18.98 -3.39
N LEU A 411 -23.85 17.88 -3.21
CA LEU A 411 -23.92 17.06 -2.00
C LEU A 411 -23.55 17.87 -0.75
N ARG A 412 -22.50 18.69 -0.80
CA ARG A 412 -22.09 19.52 0.33
C ARG A 412 -23.13 20.60 0.64
N ASN A 413 -23.62 21.29 -0.39
CA ASN A 413 -24.62 22.35 -0.26
C ASN A 413 -25.99 21.83 0.24
N SER A 414 -26.28 20.54 0.04
CA SER A 414 -27.48 19.90 0.62
C SER A 414 -27.53 19.96 2.15
N GLY A 415 -26.39 20.18 2.82
CA GLY A 415 -26.28 20.18 4.28
C GLY A 415 -26.49 18.80 4.93
N SER A 416 -26.59 17.74 4.12
CA SER A 416 -26.79 16.37 4.60
C SER A 416 -25.64 15.90 5.49
N LYS A 417 -25.92 14.93 6.38
CA LYS A 417 -24.88 14.30 7.20
C LYS A 417 -23.78 13.65 6.34
N ASN A 418 -24.12 13.16 5.14
CA ASN A 418 -23.17 12.58 4.20
C ASN A 418 -22.27 13.66 3.57
N GLY A 419 -22.84 14.79 3.14
CA GLY A 419 -22.05 15.92 2.65
C GLY A 419 -21.10 16.47 3.71
N LYS A 420 -21.55 16.55 4.98
CA LYS A 420 -20.72 16.95 6.13
C LYS A 420 -19.65 15.94 6.53
N ALA A 421 -19.73 14.69 6.08
CA ALA A 421 -18.67 13.72 6.33
C ALA A 421 -17.46 13.93 5.42
N ILE A 422 -17.63 14.64 4.30
CA ILE A 422 -16.54 14.99 3.39
C ILE A 422 -15.80 16.19 3.97
N VAL A 423 -14.54 15.97 4.34
CA VAL A 423 -13.68 17.00 4.97
C VAL A 423 -12.54 17.44 4.07
N GLY A 424 -12.20 16.66 3.03
CA GLY A 424 -11.13 17.01 2.11
C GLY A 424 -11.25 16.40 0.74
N ILE A 425 -10.39 16.89 -0.15
CA ILE A 425 -10.32 16.51 -1.57
C ILE A 425 -8.93 15.94 -1.86
N ASP A 426 -8.87 14.94 -2.72
CA ASP A 426 -7.63 14.28 -3.13
C ASP A 426 -7.64 13.87 -4.60
N ALA A 427 -6.48 13.52 -5.16
CA ALA A 427 -6.37 12.76 -6.40
C ALA A 427 -5.16 11.82 -6.42
N ALA A 428 -5.39 10.54 -6.73
CA ALA A 428 -4.33 9.54 -6.97
C ALA A 428 -4.73 8.48 -8.01
N ALA A 429 -4.16 7.27 -7.88
CA ALA A 429 -3.78 6.35 -8.96
C ALA A 429 -2.46 6.78 -9.63
N SER A 430 -2.10 6.15 -10.76
CA SER A 430 -0.79 6.31 -11.40
C SER A 430 -0.41 7.77 -11.64
N GLU A 431 0.78 8.17 -11.18
CA GLU A 431 1.34 9.50 -11.40
C GLU A 431 1.76 9.72 -12.86
N PHE A 432 2.16 8.65 -13.57
CA PHE A 432 2.48 8.71 -15.00
C PHE A 432 1.26 9.01 -15.87
N ASP A 433 0.08 8.59 -15.39
CA ASP A 433 -1.15 8.69 -16.15
C ASP A 433 -1.69 10.11 -16.25
N THR A 434 -1.56 10.93 -15.20
CA THR A 434 -2.18 12.26 -15.16
C THR A 434 -1.41 13.24 -14.29
N PRO A 435 -0.91 14.36 -14.86
CA PRO A 435 -0.19 15.37 -14.09
C PRO A 435 -1.15 16.30 -13.31
N PRO A 436 -0.63 17.06 -12.31
CA PRO A 436 -1.44 17.94 -11.47
C PRO A 436 -2.30 18.95 -12.22
N GLU A 437 -1.83 19.49 -13.36
CA GLU A 437 -2.56 20.53 -14.09
C GLU A 437 -3.96 20.11 -14.59
N VAL A 438 -4.24 18.80 -14.64
CA VAL A 438 -5.53 18.26 -15.07
C VAL A 438 -6.61 18.48 -14.01
N PHE A 439 -6.20 18.55 -12.74
CA PHE A 439 -7.08 18.72 -11.59
C PHE A 439 -7.15 20.17 -11.10
N ALA A 440 -6.19 21.02 -11.46
CA ALA A 440 -6.12 22.42 -11.04
C ALA A 440 -7.46 23.20 -11.16
N PRO A 441 -8.21 23.15 -12.29
CA PRO A 441 -9.48 23.87 -12.38
C PRO A 441 -10.54 23.38 -11.38
N VAL A 442 -10.62 22.07 -11.13
CA VAL A 442 -11.61 21.52 -10.20
C VAL A 442 -11.20 21.71 -8.75
N PHE A 443 -9.91 21.64 -8.42
CA PHE A 443 -9.40 21.95 -7.08
C PHE A 443 -9.71 23.41 -6.72
N LYS A 444 -9.36 24.36 -7.60
CA LYS A 444 -9.66 25.77 -7.43
C LYS A 444 -11.17 26.02 -7.23
N LYS A 445 -12.01 25.43 -8.10
CA LYS A 445 -13.47 25.58 -8.01
C LYS A 445 -14.03 25.00 -6.70
N LEU A 446 -13.54 23.86 -6.24
CA LEU A 446 -13.96 23.28 -4.96
C LEU A 446 -13.55 24.21 -3.80
N ARG A 447 -12.35 24.79 -3.85
CA ARG A 447 -11.91 25.76 -2.83
C ARG A 447 -12.79 27.02 -2.82
N GLU A 448 -13.12 27.57 -3.99
CA GLU A 448 -14.05 28.71 -4.13
C GLU A 448 -15.46 28.39 -3.62
N LYS A 449 -15.87 27.11 -3.68
CA LYS A 449 -17.13 26.62 -3.09
C LYS A 449 -16.99 26.22 -1.62
N GLY A 450 -15.87 26.56 -1.00
CA GLY A 450 -15.61 26.52 0.44
C GLY A 450 -15.02 25.21 0.94
N PHE A 451 -14.63 24.25 0.10
CA PHE A 451 -13.84 23.11 0.57
C PHE A 451 -12.51 23.65 1.08
N GLN A 452 -12.08 23.21 2.26
CA GLN A 452 -10.96 23.85 2.97
C GLN A 452 -9.66 23.07 2.82
N HIS A 453 -9.74 21.74 2.90
CA HIS A 453 -8.58 20.87 3.00
C HIS A 453 -8.38 20.04 1.74
N PHE A 454 -7.15 20.01 1.26
CA PHE A 454 -6.74 19.32 0.05
C PHE A 454 -5.49 18.50 0.32
N THR A 455 -5.43 17.33 -0.30
CA THR A 455 -4.23 16.52 -0.40
C THR A 455 -4.06 16.07 -1.85
N TYR A 456 -2.87 15.62 -2.20
CA TYR A 456 -2.56 15.13 -3.54
C TYR A 456 -1.38 14.16 -3.49
N HIS A 457 -1.53 12.98 -4.07
CA HIS A 457 -0.39 12.05 -4.24
C HIS A 457 0.57 12.59 -5.28
N ALA A 458 1.80 12.88 -4.85
CA ALA A 458 2.86 13.33 -5.75
C ALA A 458 4.24 12.88 -5.26
N GLY A 459 5.08 12.50 -6.21
CA GLY A 459 6.47 12.11 -5.97
C GLY A 459 6.62 10.71 -5.38
N GLU A 460 5.63 9.83 -5.53
CA GLU A 460 5.74 8.41 -5.22
C GLU A 460 6.43 7.63 -6.34
N ASP A 461 5.99 7.86 -7.59
CA ASP A 461 6.44 7.13 -8.79
C ASP A 461 6.90 8.10 -9.88
N PHE A 462 8.08 7.86 -10.45
CA PHE A 462 8.73 8.78 -11.38
C PHE A 462 9.82 8.12 -12.25
N TYR A 463 9.99 8.58 -13.50
CA TYR A 463 11.06 8.09 -14.38
C TYR A 463 12.45 8.52 -13.88
N HIS A 464 12.55 9.75 -13.41
CA HIS A 464 13.76 10.38 -12.90
C HIS A 464 13.44 11.09 -11.60
N LEU A 465 14.37 11.16 -10.65
CA LEU A 465 14.14 11.79 -9.34
C LEU A 465 13.61 13.24 -9.46
N LEU A 466 14.11 13.98 -10.45
CA LEU A 466 13.61 15.31 -10.79
C LEU A 466 12.14 15.35 -11.20
N GLY A 467 11.64 14.32 -11.86
CA GLY A 467 10.22 14.22 -12.24
C GLY A 467 9.31 14.10 -11.04
N GLY A 468 9.70 13.30 -10.03
CA GLY A 468 8.98 13.21 -8.77
C GLY A 468 8.99 14.54 -7.99
N LEU A 469 10.15 15.21 -7.95
CA LEU A 469 10.28 16.54 -7.31
C LEU A 469 9.46 17.61 -8.03
N ARG A 470 9.44 17.59 -9.37
CA ARG A 470 8.60 18.46 -10.19
C ARG A 470 7.13 18.20 -9.94
N ALA A 471 6.70 16.93 -9.85
CA ALA A 471 5.31 16.59 -9.56
C ALA A 471 4.84 17.16 -8.22
N ILE A 472 5.67 17.09 -7.17
CA ILE A 472 5.39 17.73 -5.87
C ILE A 472 5.26 19.25 -6.04
N TYR A 473 6.20 19.89 -6.73
CA TYR A 473 6.17 21.33 -6.98
C TYR A 473 4.92 21.77 -7.77
N GLU A 474 4.56 21.02 -8.81
CA GLU A 474 3.38 21.26 -9.64
C GLU A 474 2.10 21.04 -8.84
N ALA A 475 2.02 20.02 -7.98
CA ALA A 475 0.88 19.83 -7.08
C ALA A 475 0.70 21.05 -6.16
N ILE A 476 1.77 21.50 -5.50
CA ILE A 476 1.73 22.68 -4.61
C ILE A 476 1.31 23.94 -5.36
N THR A 477 1.88 24.16 -6.55
CA THR A 477 1.73 25.43 -7.28
C THR A 477 0.44 25.46 -8.10
N PHE A 478 0.14 24.41 -8.86
CA PHE A 478 -0.98 24.41 -9.82
C PHE A 478 -2.31 24.13 -9.13
N LEU A 479 -2.33 23.34 -8.05
CA LEU A 479 -3.55 23.05 -7.30
C LEU A 479 -3.84 24.09 -6.22
N ASP A 480 -2.95 25.09 -6.06
CA ASP A 480 -2.97 26.07 -4.99
C ASP A 480 -3.13 25.38 -3.63
N LEU A 481 -2.17 24.51 -3.28
CA LEU A 481 -2.13 23.92 -1.95
C LEU A 481 -1.67 24.99 -0.95
N GLN A 482 -2.42 25.07 0.14
CA GLN A 482 -2.34 26.10 1.17
C GLN A 482 -1.90 25.51 2.51
N ARG A 483 -1.79 26.36 3.53
CA ARG A 483 -1.49 25.94 4.90
C ARG A 483 -2.45 24.85 5.37
N GLY A 484 -1.93 23.81 5.99
CA GLY A 484 -2.74 22.68 6.47
C GLY A 484 -3.06 21.63 5.40
N ASP A 485 -2.88 21.92 4.11
CA ASP A 485 -2.98 20.92 3.05
C ASP A 485 -1.79 19.94 3.10
N ARG A 486 -1.88 18.86 2.32
CA ARG A 486 -0.91 17.76 2.39
C ARG A 486 -0.45 17.27 1.02
N ILE A 487 0.70 16.61 1.01
CA ILE A 487 1.18 15.80 -0.11
C ILE A 487 1.27 14.35 0.36
N GLY A 488 0.65 13.46 -0.41
CA GLY A 488 0.78 12.01 -0.22
C GLY A 488 2.15 11.51 -0.66
N HIS A 489 2.76 10.64 0.14
CA HIS A 489 4.04 9.95 -0.08
C HIS A 489 5.26 10.89 -0.05
N ALA A 490 5.40 11.77 -1.05
CA ALA A 490 6.55 12.64 -1.26
C ALA A 490 7.92 11.91 -1.27
N THR A 491 7.95 10.63 -1.65
CA THR A 491 9.14 9.76 -1.63
C THR A 491 10.34 10.40 -2.36
N ALA A 492 10.11 11.04 -3.51
CA ALA A 492 11.12 11.76 -4.28
C ALA A 492 11.86 12.84 -3.48
N ALA A 493 11.20 13.46 -2.49
CA ALA A 493 11.77 14.49 -1.65
C ALA A 493 12.61 13.94 -0.48
N GLY A 494 12.66 12.62 -0.28
CA GLY A 494 13.39 12.01 0.82
C GLY A 494 14.35 10.88 0.44
N VAL A 495 14.09 10.17 -0.67
CA VAL A 495 14.92 9.03 -1.08
C VAL A 495 16.36 9.47 -1.35
N ALA A 496 17.35 8.71 -0.88
CA ALA A 496 18.75 9.00 -1.14
C ALA A 496 19.04 8.79 -2.65
N PRO A 497 19.66 9.75 -3.36
CA PRO A 497 19.95 9.60 -4.79
C PRO A 497 20.77 8.35 -5.12
N GLU A 498 21.66 7.93 -4.20
CA GLU A 498 22.51 6.75 -4.34
C GLU A 498 21.67 5.46 -4.23
N THR A 499 20.70 5.41 -3.32
CA THR A 499 19.76 4.29 -3.22
C THR A 499 18.90 4.19 -4.47
N TRP A 500 18.36 5.30 -4.94
CA TRP A 500 17.59 5.34 -6.20
C TRP A 500 18.44 4.89 -7.40
N ALA A 501 19.67 5.42 -7.52
CA ALA A 501 20.63 5.05 -8.56
C ALA A 501 21.01 3.57 -8.53
N HIS A 502 21.21 3.00 -7.33
CA HIS A 502 21.51 1.58 -7.17
C HIS A 502 20.37 0.68 -7.69
N ASN A 503 19.13 1.10 -7.46
CA ASN A 503 17.95 0.32 -7.81
C ASN A 503 17.56 0.42 -9.29
N ILE A 504 17.79 1.57 -9.90
CA ILE A 504 17.40 1.85 -11.30
C ILE A 504 18.53 1.60 -12.30
N GLY A 505 19.79 1.76 -11.88
CA GLY A 505 20.96 1.69 -12.76
C GLY A 505 21.40 3.07 -13.27
N CYS A 506 22.31 3.09 -14.25
CA CYS A 506 22.99 4.32 -14.69
C CYS A 506 22.23 5.17 -15.72
N GLU A 507 21.17 4.62 -16.33
CA GLU A 507 20.35 5.27 -17.35
C GLU A 507 18.88 4.97 -17.14
N VAL A 508 18.02 5.91 -17.51
CA VAL A 508 16.56 5.78 -17.50
C VAL A 508 15.98 6.03 -18.88
N VAL A 509 14.87 5.35 -19.18
CA VAL A 509 14.04 5.64 -20.35
C VAL A 509 12.95 6.61 -19.91
N ILE A 510 12.87 7.76 -20.58
CA ILE A 510 11.95 8.84 -20.22
C ILE A 510 11.40 9.51 -21.48
N PRO A 511 10.12 9.94 -21.50
CA PRO A 511 9.63 10.81 -22.56
C PRO A 511 10.44 12.10 -22.67
N ILE A 512 10.85 12.48 -23.88
CA ILE A 512 11.68 13.67 -24.14
C ILE A 512 11.08 14.94 -23.54
N GLY A 513 9.76 15.07 -23.60
CA GLY A 513 9.05 16.21 -23.04
C GLY A 513 9.00 16.21 -21.52
N ALA A 514 8.91 15.03 -20.89
CA ALA A 514 8.95 14.92 -19.44
C ALA A 514 10.34 15.33 -18.92
N TYR A 515 11.41 14.87 -19.57
CA TYR A 515 12.76 15.27 -19.20
C TYR A 515 13.02 16.77 -19.44
N MET A 516 12.54 17.32 -20.56
CA MET A 516 12.62 18.77 -20.81
C MET A 516 11.90 19.56 -19.70
N ASP A 517 10.70 19.14 -19.30
CA ASP A 517 9.94 19.78 -18.22
C ASP A 517 10.67 19.66 -16.86
N ASP A 518 11.33 18.53 -16.58
CA ASP A 518 12.16 18.33 -15.38
C ASP A 518 13.33 19.33 -15.33
N LEU A 519 14.00 19.56 -16.46
CA LEU A 519 15.09 20.54 -16.56
C LEU A 519 14.57 21.99 -16.48
N LEU A 520 13.43 22.29 -17.10
CA LEU A 520 12.75 23.59 -17.00
C LEU A 520 12.38 23.91 -15.55
N PHE A 521 11.92 22.90 -14.81
CA PHE A 521 11.61 23.01 -13.38
C PHE A 521 12.84 23.41 -12.57
N VAL A 522 13.97 22.71 -12.73
CA VAL A 522 15.22 23.05 -12.04
C VAL A 522 15.70 24.45 -12.43
N TYR A 523 15.69 24.78 -13.72
CA TYR A 523 16.05 26.11 -14.21
C TYR A 523 15.17 27.21 -13.58
N ASN A 524 13.87 26.96 -13.44
CA ASN A 524 12.94 27.89 -12.81
C ASN A 524 13.20 28.03 -11.29
N LEU A 525 13.54 26.95 -10.58
CA LEU A 525 13.90 27.03 -9.16
C LEU A 525 15.14 27.90 -8.94
N ILE A 526 16.16 27.72 -9.77
CA ILE A 526 17.39 28.52 -9.73
C ILE A 526 17.07 29.98 -10.03
N SER A 527 16.33 30.25 -11.12
CA SER A 527 15.96 31.61 -11.54
C SER A 527 15.14 32.38 -10.49
N ASN A 528 14.35 31.68 -9.68
CA ASN A 528 13.56 32.28 -8.60
C ASN A 528 14.28 32.28 -7.25
N ASN A 529 15.59 32.00 -7.21
CA ASN A 529 16.41 31.98 -6.00
C ASN A 529 16.05 30.88 -4.97
N GLU A 530 15.30 29.85 -5.35
CA GLU A 530 14.93 28.74 -4.46
C GLU A 530 16.04 27.69 -4.36
N CYS A 531 16.93 27.60 -5.36
CA CYS A 531 18.04 26.65 -5.39
C CYS A 531 19.35 27.29 -5.93
N LYS A 532 19.76 28.43 -5.33
CA LYS A 532 20.95 29.20 -5.76
C LYS A 532 22.26 28.40 -5.80
N ALA A 533 22.36 27.34 -4.99
CA ALA A 533 23.54 26.48 -4.96
C ALA A 533 23.88 25.87 -6.34
N LEU A 534 22.89 25.84 -7.25
CA LEU A 534 23.02 25.26 -8.59
C LEU A 534 23.16 26.29 -9.72
N ASP A 535 23.39 27.57 -9.41
CA ASP A 535 23.54 28.67 -10.40
C ASP A 535 24.54 28.33 -11.52
N SER A 536 25.62 27.62 -11.19
CA SER A 536 26.65 27.21 -12.16
C SER A 536 26.15 26.23 -13.23
N LEU A 537 25.02 25.55 -13.00
CA LEU A 537 24.42 24.60 -13.96
C LEU A 537 23.53 25.30 -15.00
N MET A 538 23.17 26.57 -14.80
CA MET A 538 22.25 27.31 -15.68
C MET A 538 22.60 27.26 -17.17
N PRO A 539 23.87 27.44 -17.59
CA PRO A 539 24.22 27.35 -19.02
C PRO A 539 24.00 25.95 -19.61
N ARG A 540 24.33 24.90 -18.85
CA ARG A 540 24.16 23.51 -19.29
C ARG A 540 22.68 23.14 -19.38
N LEU A 541 21.88 23.56 -18.39
CA LEU A 541 20.43 23.41 -18.40
C LEU A 541 19.82 24.12 -19.62
N TYR A 542 20.19 25.39 -19.86
CA TYR A 542 19.68 26.17 -20.99
C TYR A 542 19.95 25.48 -22.33
N MET A 543 21.20 25.03 -22.54
CA MET A 543 21.58 24.33 -23.78
C MET A 543 20.77 23.04 -23.97
N ARG A 544 20.64 22.22 -22.92
CA ARG A 544 19.92 20.95 -23.00
C ARG A 544 18.42 21.15 -23.21
N ILE A 545 17.80 22.09 -22.51
CA ILE A 545 16.38 22.45 -22.70
C ILE A 545 16.13 22.90 -24.15
N THR A 546 17.02 23.73 -24.69
CA THR A 546 16.89 24.25 -26.07
C THR A 546 17.00 23.12 -27.10
N GLU A 547 17.91 22.17 -26.90
CA GLU A 547 18.07 20.99 -27.74
C GLU A 547 16.79 20.13 -27.74
N LEU A 548 16.30 19.75 -26.56
CA LEU A 548 15.09 18.92 -26.41
C LEU A 548 13.85 19.65 -26.97
N SER A 549 13.75 20.96 -26.75
CA SER A 549 12.66 21.79 -27.29
C SER A 549 12.65 21.78 -28.83
N ARG A 550 13.81 21.85 -29.49
CA ARG A 550 13.89 21.79 -30.96
C ARG A 550 13.47 20.43 -31.51
N GLU A 551 13.72 19.34 -30.78
CA GLU A 551 13.22 18.02 -31.17
C GLU A 551 11.70 17.92 -31.06
N ILE A 552 11.11 18.48 -30.00
CA ILE A 552 9.67 18.43 -29.77
C ILE A 552 8.94 19.40 -30.72
N TYR A 553 9.48 20.61 -30.89
CA TYR A 553 8.88 21.74 -31.61
C TYR A 553 9.75 22.19 -32.80
N PRO A 554 9.99 21.34 -33.83
CA PRO A 554 10.98 21.61 -34.89
C PRO A 554 10.68 22.83 -35.76
N ASN A 555 9.44 23.31 -35.76
CA ASN A 555 8.99 24.47 -36.56
C ASN A 555 8.90 25.76 -35.74
N ASP A 556 9.23 25.72 -34.44
CA ASP A 556 9.07 26.83 -33.52
C ASP A 556 10.38 27.05 -32.73
N ASP A 557 10.94 28.26 -32.77
CA ASP A 557 12.17 28.61 -32.02
C ASP A 557 11.83 29.21 -30.65
N PHE A 558 11.26 28.38 -29.77
CA PHE A 558 10.90 28.81 -28.42
C PHE A 558 12.15 29.06 -27.57
N GLN A 559 12.19 30.22 -26.92
CA GLN A 559 13.19 30.49 -25.89
C GLN A 559 12.78 29.79 -24.58
N VAL A 560 13.74 29.54 -23.69
CA VAL A 560 13.48 28.92 -22.38
C VAL A 560 12.42 29.69 -21.58
N TYR A 561 12.40 31.03 -21.69
CA TYR A 561 11.37 31.86 -21.06
C TYR A 561 9.96 31.57 -21.59
N ASP A 562 9.78 31.35 -22.90
CA ASP A 562 8.48 31.04 -23.51
C ASP A 562 7.94 29.69 -22.99
N LEU A 563 8.85 28.71 -22.85
CA LEU A 563 8.54 27.38 -22.34
C LEU A 563 8.14 27.43 -20.86
N ILE A 564 8.88 28.18 -20.02
CA ILE A 564 8.54 28.38 -18.60
C ILE A 564 7.18 29.10 -18.47
N TYR A 565 6.95 30.14 -19.29
CA TYR A 565 5.69 30.85 -19.30
C TYR A 565 4.53 29.93 -19.65
N ALA A 566 4.67 29.10 -20.69
CA ALA A 566 3.66 28.10 -21.05
C ALA A 566 3.47 27.03 -19.98
N TRP A 567 4.56 26.50 -19.40
CA TRP A 567 4.51 25.51 -18.33
C TRP A 567 3.74 26.01 -17.12
N LYS A 568 4.02 27.23 -16.63
CA LYS A 568 3.30 27.84 -15.50
C LYS A 568 1.82 28.05 -15.77
N ARG A 569 1.41 28.31 -17.02
CA ARG A 569 0.00 28.51 -17.40
C ARG A 569 -0.77 27.20 -17.60
N ARG A 570 -0.13 26.03 -17.51
CA ARG A 570 -0.83 24.74 -17.54
C ARG A 570 -1.87 24.61 -16.39
N GLN A 571 -1.66 25.32 -15.28
CA GLN A 571 -2.60 25.37 -14.14
C GLN A 571 -3.99 25.96 -14.48
N GLU A 572 -4.11 26.72 -15.56
CA GLU A 572 -5.35 27.38 -15.96
C GLU A 572 -6.37 26.39 -16.56
N ASP A 573 -7.64 26.79 -16.63
CA ASP A 573 -8.64 25.96 -17.31
C ASP A 573 -8.45 26.04 -18.83
N ILE A 574 -7.71 25.08 -19.36
CA ILE A 574 -7.42 24.99 -20.79
C ILE A 574 -8.67 24.91 -21.67
N LEU A 575 -9.79 24.39 -21.15
CA LEU A 575 -11.04 24.35 -21.91
C LEU A 575 -11.61 25.75 -22.07
N GLU A 576 -11.57 26.56 -21.01
CA GLU A 576 -12.03 27.96 -21.05
C GLU A 576 -11.12 28.84 -21.91
N LEU A 577 -9.79 28.63 -21.83
CA LEU A 577 -8.83 29.32 -22.71
C LEU A 577 -9.04 28.95 -24.19
N ALA A 578 -9.39 27.70 -24.48
CA ALA A 578 -9.68 27.27 -25.85
C ALA A 578 -11.00 27.87 -26.35
N ASP A 579 -12.05 27.86 -25.52
CA ASP A 579 -13.38 28.36 -25.86
C ASP A 579 -13.40 29.89 -26.05
N SER A 580 -12.62 30.63 -25.25
CA SER A 580 -12.43 32.09 -25.37
C SER A 580 -11.49 32.51 -26.50
N GLY A 581 -10.71 31.58 -27.05
CA GLY A 581 -9.68 31.85 -28.07
C GLY A 581 -8.35 32.35 -27.51
N GLU A 582 -8.23 32.60 -26.21
CA GLU A 582 -6.99 33.07 -25.56
C GLU A 582 -5.82 32.08 -25.69
N LEU A 583 -6.10 30.78 -25.79
CA LEU A 583 -5.08 29.75 -26.01
C LEU A 583 -4.25 30.02 -27.28
N ASN A 584 -4.83 30.68 -28.30
CA ASN A 584 -4.09 31.03 -29.51
C ASN A 584 -2.99 32.07 -29.30
N ASN A 585 -3.08 32.85 -28.21
CA ASN A 585 -2.09 33.87 -27.87
C ASN A 585 -0.86 33.27 -27.17
N ILE A 586 -0.93 32.01 -26.73
CA ILE A 586 0.16 31.34 -26.00
C ILE A 586 0.63 30.15 -26.82
N LYS A 587 1.47 30.45 -27.83
CA LYS A 587 1.88 29.49 -28.86
C LYS A 587 2.45 28.19 -28.27
N ALA A 588 3.39 28.27 -27.33
CA ALA A 588 4.01 27.09 -26.71
C ALA A 588 3.01 26.23 -25.91
N LEU A 589 2.08 26.86 -25.16
CA LEU A 589 1.03 26.13 -24.44
C LEU A 589 0.07 25.45 -25.43
N ARG A 590 -0.32 26.14 -26.49
CA ARG A 590 -1.13 25.53 -27.55
C ARG A 590 -0.43 24.32 -28.19
N ARG A 591 0.87 24.41 -28.48
CA ARG A 591 1.64 23.27 -29.00
C ARG A 591 1.68 22.11 -28.01
N TYR A 592 1.87 22.35 -26.72
CA TYR A 592 1.83 21.33 -25.68
C TYR A 592 0.54 20.48 -25.70
N HIS A 593 -0.59 21.06 -26.11
CA HIS A 593 -1.88 20.36 -26.18
C HIS A 593 -2.20 19.71 -27.53
N GLN A 594 -1.57 20.16 -28.63
CA GLN A 594 -1.84 19.68 -29.99
C GLN A 594 -1.35 18.25 -30.21
N LYS A 595 -2.19 17.40 -30.83
CA LYS A 595 -1.91 15.97 -31.00
C LYS A 595 -0.57 15.70 -31.68
N GLU A 596 -0.22 16.49 -32.71
CA GLU A 596 1.04 16.38 -33.45
C GLU A 596 2.27 16.46 -32.53
N TYR A 597 2.27 17.39 -31.58
CA TYR A 597 3.42 17.63 -30.71
C TYR A 597 3.42 16.73 -29.49
N VAL A 598 2.26 16.21 -29.08
CA VAL A 598 2.21 15.26 -27.96
C VAL A 598 2.86 13.93 -28.32
N GLU A 599 2.75 13.45 -29.57
CA GLU A 599 3.51 12.26 -30.00
C GLU A 599 5.03 12.52 -29.95
N LYS A 600 5.49 13.71 -30.37
CA LYS A 600 6.89 14.11 -30.26
C LYS A 600 7.34 14.24 -28.80
N TYR A 601 6.49 14.80 -27.94
CA TYR A 601 6.71 14.93 -26.49
C TYR A 601 6.86 13.54 -25.83
N LYS A 602 6.08 12.56 -26.28
CA LYS A 602 6.07 11.18 -25.76
C LYS A 602 7.21 10.30 -26.30
N LYS A 603 7.94 10.76 -27.32
CA LYS A 603 9.11 10.04 -27.85
C LYS A 603 10.08 9.72 -26.72
N GLU A 604 10.43 8.45 -26.58
CA GLU A 604 11.33 7.97 -25.54
C GLU A 604 12.79 8.29 -25.88
N ILE A 605 13.54 8.73 -24.86
CA ILE A 605 14.99 8.91 -24.92
C ILE A 605 15.65 8.20 -23.74
N LYS A 606 16.92 7.83 -23.91
CA LYS A 606 17.76 7.33 -22.83
C LYS A 606 18.54 8.48 -22.23
N VAL A 607 18.47 8.62 -20.91
CA VAL A 607 19.11 9.71 -20.16
C VAL A 607 19.94 9.10 -19.04
N LYS A 608 21.18 9.56 -18.88
CA LYS A 608 21.99 9.20 -17.71
C LYS A 608 21.36 9.83 -16.46
N ILE A 609 21.21 9.06 -15.40
CA ILE A 609 20.61 9.54 -14.14
C ILE A 609 21.36 10.73 -13.52
N PHE A 610 22.65 10.88 -13.84
CA PHE A 610 23.49 12.02 -13.47
C PHE A 610 24.05 12.74 -14.71
N GLU A 611 23.19 13.05 -15.69
CA GLU A 611 23.61 13.76 -16.92
C GLU A 611 24.09 15.19 -16.64
N ILE A 612 23.27 15.99 -15.94
CA ILE A 612 23.56 17.40 -15.60
C ILE A 612 23.72 17.58 -14.09
N LEU A 613 22.83 16.98 -13.30
CA LEU A 613 22.84 17.06 -11.84
C LEU A 613 23.47 15.78 -11.29
N ASP A 614 24.50 15.94 -10.46
CA ASP A 614 25.05 14.85 -9.67
C ASP A 614 24.21 14.58 -8.41
N GLU A 615 24.63 13.61 -7.60
CA GLU A 615 23.97 13.22 -6.34
C GLU A 615 23.76 14.42 -5.41
N LYS A 616 24.77 15.29 -5.28
CA LYS A 616 24.71 16.47 -4.42
C LYS A 616 23.71 17.49 -4.96
N ALA A 617 23.73 17.74 -6.27
CA ALA A 617 22.80 18.66 -6.90
C ALA A 617 21.35 18.18 -6.76
N LEU A 618 21.09 16.88 -6.88
CA LEU A 618 19.76 16.32 -6.64
C LEU A 618 19.30 16.54 -5.19
N ARG A 619 20.18 16.34 -4.20
CA ARG A 619 19.88 16.64 -2.78
C ARG A 619 19.53 18.12 -2.56
N GLU A 620 20.21 19.04 -3.24
CA GLU A 620 19.87 20.48 -3.15
C GLU A 620 18.46 20.77 -3.71
N VAL A 621 18.02 20.07 -4.76
CA VAL A 621 16.65 20.20 -5.27
C VAL A 621 15.63 19.59 -4.27
N GLN A 622 15.93 18.44 -3.67
CA GLN A 622 15.08 17.85 -2.61
C GLN A 622 14.88 18.81 -1.45
N LEU A 623 15.98 19.39 -0.91
CA LEU A 623 15.93 20.35 0.18
C LEU A 623 15.17 21.63 -0.21
N ALA A 624 15.28 22.10 -1.46
CA ALA A 624 14.51 23.23 -1.94
C ALA A 624 13.00 22.95 -1.93
N ILE A 625 12.56 21.76 -2.38
CA ILE A 625 11.15 21.36 -2.35
C ILE A 625 10.63 21.22 -0.91
N LEU A 626 11.39 20.57 -0.02
CA LEU A 626 11.03 20.45 1.39
C LEU A 626 10.89 21.83 2.06
N LYS A 627 11.81 22.77 1.74
CA LYS A 627 11.73 24.15 2.22
C LYS A 627 10.47 24.87 1.76
N ILE A 628 10.08 24.71 0.49
CA ILE A 628 8.84 25.29 -0.05
C ILE A 628 7.63 24.75 0.70
N MET A 629 7.56 23.43 0.93
CA MET A 629 6.49 22.79 1.69
C MET A 629 6.45 23.30 3.14
N HIS A 630 7.61 23.36 3.79
CA HIS A 630 7.77 23.86 5.16
C HIS A 630 7.26 25.30 5.30
N HIS A 631 7.69 26.22 4.43
CA HIS A 631 7.24 27.62 4.48
C HIS A 631 5.75 27.80 4.17
N LYS A 632 5.15 26.89 3.40
CA LYS A 632 3.71 26.87 3.13
C LYS A 632 2.90 26.15 4.19
N GLU A 633 3.53 25.57 5.22
CA GLU A 633 2.89 24.73 6.25
C GLU A 633 2.11 23.54 5.65
N ILE A 634 2.64 22.95 4.57
CA ILE A 634 2.09 21.74 3.94
C ILE A 634 2.73 20.52 4.60
N ALA A 635 1.93 19.56 5.05
CA ALA A 635 2.43 18.34 5.67
C ALA A 635 2.63 17.21 4.66
N ILE A 636 3.55 16.29 4.98
CA ILE A 636 3.78 15.06 4.22
C ILE A 636 3.02 13.92 4.91
N GLU A 637 2.19 13.21 4.16
CA GLU A 637 1.64 11.92 4.56
C GLU A 637 2.64 10.84 4.13
N THR A 638 3.23 10.10 5.08
CA THR A 638 4.16 9.02 4.78
C THR A 638 3.59 7.68 5.23
N LEU A 639 3.84 6.64 4.43
CA LEU A 639 3.15 5.36 4.51
C LEU A 639 4.21 4.25 4.48
N PRO A 640 4.82 3.89 5.63
CA PRO A 640 6.01 3.06 5.66
C PRO A 640 5.90 1.78 4.83
N THR A 641 4.90 0.94 5.05
CA THR A 641 4.74 -0.32 4.32
C THR A 641 4.51 -0.13 2.82
N SER A 642 3.58 0.77 2.44
CA SER A 642 3.33 1.11 1.03
C SER A 642 4.58 1.65 0.34
N ASN A 643 5.25 2.64 0.94
CA ASN A 643 6.44 3.25 0.36
C ASN A 643 7.58 2.25 0.18
N ILE A 644 7.73 1.26 1.06
CA ILE A 644 8.78 0.25 0.95
C ILE A 644 8.47 -0.78 -0.13
N PHE A 645 7.21 -1.24 -0.23
CA PHE A 645 6.85 -2.26 -1.21
C PHE A 645 6.60 -1.70 -2.63
N ILE A 646 6.24 -0.41 -2.74
CA ILE A 646 6.03 0.27 -4.03
C ILE A 646 7.24 1.11 -4.45
N GLY A 647 7.71 1.99 -3.57
CA GLY A 647 8.70 3.02 -3.87
C GLY A 647 10.14 2.50 -3.79
N TYR A 648 11.13 3.26 -4.26
CA TYR A 648 12.54 2.85 -4.56
C TYR A 648 13.41 2.38 -3.36
N HIS A 649 12.89 1.51 -2.51
CA HIS A 649 13.48 0.97 -1.30
C HIS A 649 13.63 -0.54 -1.42
N ASN A 650 14.77 -1.09 -0.97
CA ASN A 650 15.01 -2.56 -1.00
C ASN A 650 14.57 -3.25 0.28
N SER A 651 14.43 -2.47 1.36
CA SER A 651 13.90 -2.88 2.66
C SER A 651 13.65 -1.65 3.53
N PHE A 652 13.09 -1.87 4.73
CA PHE A 652 12.90 -0.84 5.75
C PHE A 652 14.17 -0.02 6.02
N ASN A 653 15.37 -0.60 5.95
CA ASN A 653 16.61 0.14 6.22
C ASN A 653 16.91 1.26 5.21
N THR A 654 16.28 1.27 4.04
CA THR A 654 16.44 2.35 3.04
C THR A 654 15.35 3.42 3.13
N TYR A 655 14.40 3.27 4.05
CA TYR A 655 13.21 4.13 4.13
C TYR A 655 13.58 5.60 4.40
N HIS A 656 13.00 6.49 3.59
CA HIS A 656 13.42 7.88 3.49
C HIS A 656 13.06 8.76 4.71
N LEU A 657 12.18 8.31 5.61
CA LEU A 657 11.85 9.01 6.85
C LEU A 657 13.11 9.38 7.66
N VAL A 658 14.11 8.49 7.67
CA VAL A 658 15.36 8.73 8.40
C VAL A 658 16.16 9.89 7.81
N ASN A 659 16.11 10.10 6.49
CA ASN A 659 16.76 11.24 5.85
C ASN A 659 16.09 12.55 6.26
N TRP A 660 14.76 12.60 6.30
CA TRP A 660 14.03 13.77 6.79
C TRP A 660 14.37 14.09 8.25
N ILE A 661 14.43 13.07 9.11
CA ILE A 661 14.82 13.23 10.52
C ILE A 661 16.25 13.79 10.64
N ARG A 662 17.20 13.26 9.85
CA ARG A 662 18.60 13.72 9.86
C ARG A 662 18.71 15.17 9.40
N TRP A 663 18.09 15.52 8.27
CA TRP A 663 18.10 16.89 7.77
C TRP A 663 17.42 17.87 8.73
N GLU A 664 16.36 17.46 9.41
CA GLU A 664 15.75 18.30 10.45
C GLU A 664 16.73 18.58 11.60
N LYS A 665 17.47 17.57 12.07
CA LYS A 665 18.51 17.74 13.10
C LYS A 665 19.67 18.63 12.63
N GLU A 666 19.96 18.64 11.34
CA GLU A 666 20.91 19.57 10.71
C GLU A 666 20.35 21.00 10.56
N GLY A 667 19.13 21.27 11.04
CA GLY A 667 18.48 22.57 10.99
C GLY A 667 17.87 22.90 9.63
N LYS A 668 17.67 21.90 8.75
CA LYS A 668 16.98 22.11 7.48
C LYS A 668 15.47 22.29 7.72
N PRO A 669 14.79 23.14 6.93
CA PRO A 669 13.35 23.33 7.02
C PRO A 669 12.59 22.13 6.45
N ILE A 670 12.28 21.17 7.31
CA ILE A 670 11.52 19.95 6.97
C ILE A 670 10.04 20.19 7.30
N PRO A 671 9.09 19.86 6.40
CA PRO A 671 7.66 19.97 6.68
C PRO A 671 7.23 18.99 7.77
N PRO A 672 6.08 19.23 8.43
CA PRO A 672 5.49 18.26 9.34
C PRO A 672 5.20 16.94 8.63
N ILE A 673 5.48 15.84 9.31
CA ILE A 673 5.24 14.48 8.82
C ILE A 673 4.10 13.85 9.61
N VAL A 674 3.19 13.17 8.91
CA VAL A 674 2.06 12.41 9.45
C VAL A 674 2.02 11.01 8.82
N LEU A 675 1.26 10.08 9.42
CA LEU A 675 1.20 8.68 8.98
C LEU A 675 -0.17 8.29 8.42
N GLY A 676 -0.15 7.26 7.58
CA GLY A 676 -1.31 6.43 7.28
C GLY A 676 -0.91 5.07 6.71
N THR A 677 -1.91 4.24 6.41
CA THR A 677 -1.73 2.82 6.04
C THR A 677 -1.86 2.49 4.57
N ASP A 678 -2.38 3.43 3.77
CA ASP A 678 -2.71 3.21 2.36
C ASP A 678 -3.81 2.15 2.14
N ASP A 679 -3.56 1.12 1.34
CA ASP A 679 -4.38 -0.08 1.16
C ASP A 679 -4.02 -1.16 2.20
N ALA A 680 -4.49 -0.97 3.42
CA ALA A 680 -4.11 -1.75 4.61
C ALA A 680 -4.19 -3.29 4.45
N GLY A 681 -5.12 -3.81 3.64
CA GLY A 681 -5.30 -5.24 3.39
C GLY A 681 -4.38 -5.80 2.31
N ILE A 682 -3.97 -4.97 1.34
CA ILE A 682 -2.96 -5.32 0.33
C ILE A 682 -1.57 -5.34 0.95
N PHE A 683 -1.26 -4.38 1.82
CA PHE A 683 0.03 -4.32 2.53
C PHE A 683 0.06 -5.12 3.83
N ALA A 684 -1.05 -5.74 4.23
CA ALA A 684 -1.19 -6.52 5.47
C ALA A 684 -0.72 -5.74 6.72
N THR A 685 -1.29 -4.55 6.93
CA THR A 685 -0.94 -3.64 8.03
C THR A 685 -2.16 -2.96 8.66
N ASN A 686 -1.93 -2.16 9.70
CA ASN A 686 -2.87 -1.21 10.29
C ASN A 686 -2.10 -0.05 10.91
N ILE A 687 -2.78 1.03 11.33
CA ILE A 687 -2.10 2.24 11.79
C ILE A 687 -1.17 2.00 12.99
N TYR A 688 -1.53 1.09 13.90
CA TYR A 688 -0.68 0.75 15.04
C TYR A 688 0.61 0.05 14.58
N ASN A 689 0.51 -0.84 13.59
CA ASN A 689 1.64 -1.51 12.99
C ASN A 689 2.58 -0.53 12.27
N GLU A 690 2.06 0.50 11.59
CA GLU A 690 2.90 1.55 10.97
C GLU A 690 3.76 2.29 12.02
N TYR A 691 3.19 2.63 13.18
CA TYR A 691 3.97 3.19 14.30
C TYR A 691 5.01 2.19 14.84
N CYS A 692 4.66 0.90 14.91
CA CYS A 692 5.59 -0.14 15.32
C CYS A 692 6.77 -0.26 14.34
N HIS A 693 6.52 -0.18 13.02
CA HIS A 693 7.58 -0.19 12.00
C HIS A 693 8.54 0.99 12.13
N ILE A 694 8.05 2.18 12.46
CA ILE A 694 8.93 3.34 12.70
C ILE A 694 9.75 3.14 13.96
N TYR A 695 9.16 2.62 15.04
CA TYR A 695 9.91 2.30 16.25
C TYR A 695 11.02 1.30 15.97
N THR A 696 10.70 0.21 15.27
CA THR A 696 11.67 -0.86 14.99
C THR A 696 12.77 -0.39 14.05
N LEU A 697 12.43 0.40 13.04
CA LEU A 697 13.39 1.06 12.16
C LEU A 697 14.37 1.93 12.95
N LEU A 698 13.87 2.84 13.78
CA LEU A 698 14.74 3.79 14.49
C LEU A 698 15.63 3.06 15.50
N VAL A 699 15.08 2.13 16.28
CA VAL A 699 15.80 1.49 17.40
C VAL A 699 16.69 0.33 16.95
N TYR A 700 16.21 -0.55 16.06
CA TYR A 700 16.89 -1.81 15.73
C TYR A 700 17.65 -1.78 14.41
N GLU A 701 17.29 -0.90 13.46
CA GLU A 701 18.01 -0.79 12.18
C GLU A 701 19.01 0.39 12.18
N TYR A 702 18.71 1.45 12.92
CA TYR A 702 19.48 2.69 12.96
C TYR A 702 20.11 3.02 14.32
N ASP A 703 19.95 2.16 15.32
CA ASP A 703 20.53 2.27 16.65
C ASP A 703 20.24 3.59 17.38
N PHE A 704 19.07 4.21 17.14
CA PHE A 704 18.64 5.38 17.91
C PHE A 704 18.39 4.99 19.36
N CYS A 705 18.73 5.88 20.29
CA CYS A 705 18.35 5.71 21.68
C CYS A 705 16.82 5.65 21.79
N ILE A 706 16.28 4.75 22.62
CA ILE A 706 14.83 4.54 22.77
C ILE A 706 14.07 5.85 23.05
N ASN A 707 14.60 6.70 23.94
CA ASN A 707 13.98 8.00 24.26
C ASN A 707 13.91 8.92 23.04
N GLU A 708 14.98 8.95 22.23
CA GLU A 708 15.03 9.78 21.03
C GLU A 708 14.07 9.28 19.95
N ALA A 709 14.05 7.97 19.70
CA ALA A 709 13.10 7.34 18.78
C ALA A 709 11.65 7.63 19.19
N PHE A 710 11.36 7.58 20.49
CA PHE A 710 10.02 7.82 20.99
C PHE A 710 9.61 9.30 20.95
N GLU A 711 10.52 10.24 21.15
CA GLU A 711 10.23 11.68 20.94
C GLU A 711 9.88 11.98 19.48
N ILE A 712 10.56 11.32 18.52
CA ILE A 712 10.21 11.41 17.10
C ILE A 712 8.79 10.88 16.85
N ILE A 713 8.46 9.71 17.41
CA ILE A 713 7.12 9.11 17.29
C ILE A 713 6.05 10.00 17.92
N ARG A 714 6.28 10.53 19.12
CA ARG A 714 5.36 11.47 19.79
C ARG A 714 5.12 12.70 18.95
N LYS A 715 6.18 13.23 18.30
CA LYS A 715 6.08 14.36 17.38
C LYS A 715 5.22 14.02 16.16
N ILE A 716 5.44 12.87 15.53
CA ILE A 716 4.63 12.40 14.39
C ILE A 716 3.15 12.25 14.79
N ASN A 717 2.87 11.61 15.93
CA ASN A 717 1.50 11.49 16.44
C ASN A 717 0.88 12.86 16.77
N ARG A 718 1.65 13.78 17.35
CA ARG A 718 1.19 15.15 17.63
C ARG A 718 0.88 15.90 16.33
N ASN A 719 1.72 15.79 15.30
CA ASN A 719 1.45 16.34 13.98
C ASN A 719 0.17 15.73 13.39
N ALA A 720 -0.01 14.42 13.52
CA ALA A 720 -1.21 13.75 13.03
C ALA A 720 -2.50 14.25 13.70
N ASN A 721 -2.44 14.79 14.92
CA ASN A 721 -3.57 15.46 15.57
C ASN A 721 -3.80 16.89 15.06
N PHE A 722 -2.74 17.61 14.70
CA PHE A 722 -2.85 18.99 14.17
C PHE A 722 -3.31 19.02 12.72
N TYR A 723 -2.81 18.10 11.90
CA TYR A 723 -3.04 18.04 10.46
C TYR A 723 -4.20 17.11 10.07
N THR A 724 -5.00 16.66 11.04
CA THR A 724 -6.26 15.98 10.74
C THR A 724 -7.24 17.00 10.14
N PHE A 725 -7.85 16.67 9.00
CA PHE A 725 -8.82 17.53 8.33
C PHE A 725 -10.13 17.57 9.12
N ASN A 726 -10.56 18.76 9.52
CA ASN A 726 -11.79 18.97 10.29
C ASN A 726 -12.72 19.93 9.54
N ASN A 727 -14.03 19.80 9.72
CA ASN A 727 -14.97 20.83 9.25
C ASN A 727 -15.03 21.98 10.27
N ASP A 728 -14.59 23.18 9.89
CA ASP A 728 -14.50 24.36 10.78
C ASP A 728 -15.82 24.77 11.44
N SER A 729 -16.97 24.35 10.89
CA SER A 729 -18.29 24.58 11.49
C SER A 729 -18.52 23.87 12.84
N LEU A 730 -17.66 22.92 13.24
CA LEU A 730 -17.71 22.29 14.57
C LEU A 730 -16.88 23.04 15.62
N TYR A 731 -15.89 23.85 15.21
CA TYR A 731 -15.05 24.63 16.14
C TYR A 731 -15.66 25.99 16.51
N ALA A 732 -16.50 26.56 15.64
CA ALA A 732 -17.20 27.80 15.92
C ALA A 732 -18.37 27.66 16.91
N ALA A 733 -18.81 26.43 17.24
CA ALA A 733 -19.92 26.17 18.15
C ALA A 733 -19.49 25.93 19.61
N ASN A 734 -18.18 25.83 19.89
CA ASN A 734 -17.62 25.58 21.22
C ASN A 734 -16.61 26.67 21.65
N LYS A 735 -16.73 27.89 21.12
CA LYS A 735 -16.07 29.09 21.66
C LYS A 735 -17.08 30.09 22.16
#